data_AF-A0A5M3Y2C8-F1
#
_entry.id   AF-A0A5M3Y2C8-F1
#
_cell.length_a   1.000
_cell.length_b   1.000
_cell.length_c   1.000
_cell.angle_alpha   90.00
_cell.angle_beta   90.00
_cell.angle_gamma   90.00
#
_symmetry.space_group_name_H-M   'P 1'
#
loop_
_entity.id
_entity.type
_entity.pdbx_description
1 polymer ?
#
loop_
_entity_poly.entity_id
_entity_poly.type
_entity_poly.pdbx_seq_one_letter_code
_entity_poly.pdbx_strand_id
1 'polypeptide(L)'
;MVPDEFMRKIDRLWDAFWSEGIPNPLEIVDQITYLMFIRRLEDIQTARENQHERTGVPVENPIYTTETDSLRWSRFKELAPDTMLSVVRDQVFPWLRSLARADTTYAHHLKDARLTIPTANFLARVVNLLDELPLDAGDTTGNLYEYMLSKSALAGQNGQFRTPRHIIQLMVETMAPGPQDDVCDPACGTAGFLVAAAEYVARVHKNTLLDPAQAKHFNQGMFHGFDFDNRMLRLASMNMLLHGIEQPDIRYRDSLAQNIADDAERYSVILANPPFAGTLDYERTATNLQQTVRTKKTELLFLALSLQLLKPGGRAAVIVPEGVLFGSSAAHKELRRILVEDHKLDGVIKLPSGVFRPYTEISTSILLFTKTNGGGTDDVWFYEVTADGFSLDAKHSPLLAQDKTGPRPAVALQEAENARNNLPDVVARWLRRNGSERRRSRSDQSFSVPREEIIVQDYNLSFNCYREIGSGKKTGRVEDWRLGDFAEVISGWVPVRELEWDTRPADLLNEQRVLHASLLASPLPNVEDLPLRTTTRQPKYRLQEGDIVGRDLASQRNWTVLPSEYEGLQAGQGVLIIRITRNIVPAEYVVTYLSTPQAEKALPRYGGVIPRVKRADLANLAIPACDGDFESIRSAVSILNEGNGEVKRIKDQLETSRMSIFEDGTKGDRRIRLEQAADLSTLIVGTLHKQTEPYRVFQGTYPYPIARAVRKFQHSQNPSEKHEAAIQCAETLIISLGIVSMALAAYRGRKNLDEIAKWMEAVNSTGVSIGRWVGVTRAVGNDARKSGEEATGLGHATATKKGGKGLIADLEALVNMRNKIRHGGGPHTRAEVEASLAKLETLLFNALTHSAFLAKMKWIYTDRLSWQPASKRYRISGLLLMGDHPDFEPNNFETSKPIADNNLYILTQQDEVIPLLPFCTLADCPICLVPELYYPDQITKSTARLKSIDRGHELDSETIFDGLSEFME
;
A
#
# COMPACT_ATOMS: atom_id res chain seq x y z
N MET A 1 -11.52 23.85 20.85
CA MET A 1 -12.60 22.95 20.37
C MET A 1 -13.48 23.76 19.43
N VAL A 2 -13.82 23.25 18.25
CA VAL A 2 -14.72 23.94 17.29
C VAL A 2 -16.16 23.47 17.53
N PRO A 3 -17.10 24.35 17.86
CA PRO A 3 -18.52 23.99 17.92
C PRO A 3 -19.07 23.44 16.60
N ASP A 4 -19.96 22.43 16.66
CA ASP A 4 -20.56 21.75 15.49
C ASP A 4 -21.21 22.70 14.49
N GLU A 5 -21.74 23.82 14.97
CA GLU A 5 -22.31 24.87 14.13
C GLU A 5 -21.28 25.46 13.16
N PHE A 6 -20.03 25.68 13.61
CA PHE A 6 -18.97 26.24 12.78
C PHE A 6 -18.40 25.25 11.78
N MET A 7 -18.33 23.96 12.15
CA MET A 7 -17.96 22.90 11.20
C MET A 7 -18.96 22.86 10.03
N ARG A 8 -20.27 22.96 10.32
CA ARG A 8 -21.31 23.04 9.26
C ARG A 8 -21.18 24.29 8.39
N LYS A 9 -20.76 25.44 8.94
CA LYS A 9 -20.54 26.67 8.15
C LYS A 9 -19.35 26.52 7.20
N ILE A 10 -18.26 25.91 7.65
CA ILE A 10 -17.11 25.57 6.80
C ILE A 10 -17.47 24.55 5.74
N ASP A 11 -18.29 23.55 6.08
CA ASP A 11 -18.76 22.57 5.11
C ASP A 11 -19.55 23.25 3.97
N ARG A 12 -20.44 24.19 4.32
CA ARG A 12 -21.15 25.02 3.33
C ARG A 12 -20.22 25.89 2.49
N LEU A 13 -19.18 26.44 3.11
CA LEU A 13 -18.18 27.25 2.41
C LEU A 13 -17.44 26.40 1.38
N TRP A 14 -16.99 25.21 1.80
CA TRP A 14 -16.33 24.22 0.96
C TRP A 14 -17.20 23.76 -0.21
N ASP A 15 -18.47 23.44 0.05
CA ASP A 15 -19.44 23.05 -0.98
C ASP A 15 -19.70 24.19 -1.98
N ALA A 16 -19.67 25.45 -1.51
CA ALA A 16 -19.84 26.62 -2.37
C ALA A 16 -18.65 26.78 -3.35
N PHE A 17 -17.41 26.63 -2.88
CA PHE A 17 -16.22 26.63 -3.75
C PHE A 17 -16.24 25.49 -4.79
N TRP A 18 -16.71 24.30 -4.39
CA TRP A 18 -16.85 23.16 -5.30
C TRP A 18 -17.92 23.38 -6.36
N SER A 19 -19.07 23.93 -5.98
CA SER A 19 -20.21 24.18 -6.90
C SER A 19 -19.88 25.20 -7.99
N GLU A 20 -18.95 26.13 -7.72
CA GLU A 20 -18.54 27.20 -8.62
C GLU A 20 -17.30 26.85 -9.48
N GLY A 21 -16.89 25.57 -9.48
CA GLY A 21 -15.86 25.08 -10.40
C GLY A 21 -14.41 25.35 -9.96
N ILE A 22 -14.15 25.54 -8.66
CA ILE A 22 -12.80 25.47 -8.08
C ILE A 22 -12.64 24.09 -7.43
N PRO A 23 -12.23 23.04 -8.18
CA PRO A 23 -12.19 21.67 -7.66
C PRO A 23 -10.95 21.39 -6.81
N ASN A 24 -9.95 22.26 -6.83
CA ASN A 24 -8.68 22.03 -6.12
C ASN A 24 -8.82 22.35 -4.62
N PRO A 25 -8.81 21.34 -3.73
CA PRO A 25 -8.95 21.53 -2.28
C PRO A 25 -7.90 22.46 -1.67
N LEU A 26 -6.69 22.46 -2.21
CA LEU A 26 -5.60 23.31 -1.71
C LEU A 26 -5.82 24.77 -2.11
N GLU A 27 -6.40 25.01 -3.29
CA GLU A 27 -6.75 26.35 -3.73
C GLU A 27 -7.90 26.92 -2.88
N ILE A 28 -8.88 26.10 -2.53
CA ILE A 28 -9.96 26.46 -1.60
C ILE A 28 -9.38 26.88 -0.24
N VAL A 29 -8.47 26.08 0.31
CA VAL A 29 -7.77 26.41 1.55
C VAL A 29 -7.04 27.74 1.40
N ASP A 30 -6.22 27.94 0.35
CA ASP A 30 -5.49 29.19 0.13
C ASP A 30 -6.43 30.42 0.09
N GLN A 31 -7.51 30.37 -0.69
CA GLN A 31 -8.45 31.51 -0.81
C GLN A 31 -9.10 31.87 0.51
N ILE A 32 -9.59 30.86 1.24
CA ILE A 32 -10.21 31.08 2.55
C ILE A 32 -9.16 31.61 3.54
N THR A 33 -7.93 31.10 3.50
CA THR A 33 -6.87 31.54 4.41
C THR A 33 -6.49 33.00 4.16
N TYR A 34 -6.40 33.44 2.90
CA TYR A 34 -6.13 34.85 2.59
C TYR A 34 -7.23 35.77 3.14
N LEU A 35 -8.51 35.39 2.97
CA LEU A 35 -9.64 36.18 3.45
C LEU A 35 -9.72 36.21 4.98
N MET A 36 -9.51 35.06 5.64
CA MET A 36 -9.41 35.00 7.11
C MET A 36 -8.24 35.83 7.63
N PHE A 37 -7.11 35.82 6.92
CA PHE A 37 -5.95 36.63 7.27
C PHE A 37 -6.22 38.14 7.14
N ILE A 38 -6.88 38.57 6.06
CA ILE A 38 -7.29 39.98 5.88
C ILE A 38 -8.20 40.43 7.03
N ARG A 39 -9.17 39.60 7.42
CA ARG A 39 -10.04 39.91 8.58
C ARG A 39 -9.23 39.98 9.88
N ARG A 40 -8.30 39.03 10.09
CA ARG A 40 -7.46 39.00 11.29
C ARG A 40 -6.56 40.23 11.42
N LEU A 41 -6.03 40.75 10.31
CA LEU A 41 -5.25 41.99 10.30
C LEU A 41 -6.07 43.18 10.81
N GLU A 42 -7.35 43.26 10.44
CA GLU A 42 -8.25 44.28 10.98
C GLU A 42 -8.53 44.08 12.47
N ASP A 43 -8.74 42.84 12.92
CA ASP A 43 -8.96 42.56 14.34
C ASP A 43 -7.75 43.02 15.20
N ILE A 44 -6.53 42.76 14.72
CA ILE A 44 -5.29 43.19 15.38
C ILE A 44 -5.20 44.73 15.40
N GLN A 45 -5.48 45.38 14.27
CA GLN A 45 -5.49 46.85 14.19
C GLN A 45 -6.52 47.45 15.15
N THR A 46 -7.73 46.91 15.17
CA THR A 46 -8.84 47.36 16.03
C THR A 46 -8.49 47.16 17.51
N ALA A 47 -7.85 46.05 17.86
CA ALA A 47 -7.37 45.81 19.23
C ALA A 47 -6.31 46.84 19.65
N ARG A 48 -5.38 47.21 18.76
CA ARG A 48 -4.39 48.27 19.01
C ARG A 48 -5.04 49.65 19.15
N GLU A 49 -6.02 49.97 18.31
CA GLU A 49 -6.81 51.21 18.37
C GLU A 49 -7.59 51.30 19.70
N ASN A 50 -8.27 50.22 20.10
CA ASN A 50 -8.96 50.13 21.40
C ASN A 50 -7.99 50.26 22.58
N GLN A 51 -6.78 49.68 22.49
CA GLN A 51 -5.76 49.83 23.51
C GLN A 51 -5.26 51.27 23.59
N HIS A 52 -5.05 51.93 22.45
CA HIS A 52 -4.69 53.34 22.37
C HIS A 52 -5.75 54.22 23.03
N GLU A 53 -7.04 54.02 22.71
CA GLU A 53 -8.15 54.76 23.32
C GLU A 53 -8.20 54.59 24.85
N ARG A 54 -7.84 53.41 25.36
CA ARG A 54 -7.88 53.11 26.81
C ARG A 54 -6.63 53.56 27.56
N THR A 55 -5.47 53.56 26.93
CA THR A 55 -4.16 53.79 27.59
C THR A 55 -3.49 55.11 27.23
N GLY A 56 -3.93 55.76 26.14
CA GLY A 56 -3.32 56.98 25.59
C GLY A 56 -1.97 56.74 24.89
N VAL A 57 -1.46 55.51 24.85
CA VAL A 57 -0.19 55.16 24.20
C VAL A 57 -0.41 55.10 22.68
N PRO A 58 0.34 55.85 21.85
CA PRO A 58 0.19 55.84 20.39
C PRO A 58 0.26 54.44 19.79
N VAL A 59 -0.54 54.17 18.75
CA VAL A 59 -0.42 52.92 17.99
C VAL A 59 0.90 52.94 17.22
N GLU A 60 1.90 52.25 17.73
CA GLU A 60 3.16 52.04 17.03
C GLU A 60 2.97 51.05 15.86
N ASN A 61 3.48 51.39 14.68
CA ASN A 61 3.42 50.58 13.45
C ASN A 61 1.99 50.08 13.10
N PRO A 62 1.05 51.00 12.74
CA PRO A 62 -0.30 50.61 12.34
C PRO A 62 -0.27 49.73 11.09
N ILE A 63 -1.11 48.69 11.07
CA ILE A 63 -1.26 47.76 9.93
C ILE A 63 -1.91 48.48 8.74
N TYR A 64 -2.95 49.28 9.03
CA TYR A 64 -3.63 50.11 8.06
C TYR A 64 -3.25 51.57 8.28
N THR A 65 -2.73 52.22 7.25
CA THR A 65 -2.52 53.67 7.22
C THR A 65 -3.80 54.39 6.81
N THR A 66 -3.81 55.71 6.93
CA THR A 66 -4.92 56.57 6.44
C THR A 66 -5.21 56.37 4.95
N GLU A 67 -4.22 56.01 4.15
CA GLU A 67 -4.37 55.75 2.70
C GLU A 67 -4.97 54.37 2.41
N THR A 68 -4.79 53.41 3.32
CA THR A 68 -5.25 52.02 3.15
C THR A 68 -6.50 51.69 3.98
N ASP A 69 -7.10 52.68 4.67
CA ASP A 69 -8.27 52.46 5.53
C ASP A 69 -9.44 51.83 4.76
N SER A 70 -9.62 52.22 3.49
CA SER A 70 -10.66 51.69 2.61
C SER A 70 -10.49 50.20 2.27
N LEU A 71 -9.33 49.60 2.56
CA LEU A 71 -9.01 48.19 2.28
C LEU A 71 -9.35 47.26 3.45
N ARG A 72 -9.81 47.79 4.59
CA ARG A 72 -10.25 47.01 5.75
C ARG A 72 -11.43 46.11 5.38
N TRP A 73 -11.52 44.94 6.03
CA TRP A 73 -12.63 43.99 5.92
C TRP A 73 -13.99 44.64 6.17
N SER A 74 -14.11 45.46 7.23
CA SER A 74 -15.35 46.18 7.54
C SER A 74 -15.78 47.18 6.47
N ARG A 75 -14.86 47.67 5.63
CA ARG A 75 -15.16 48.61 4.54
C ARG A 75 -15.63 47.89 3.29
N PHE A 76 -14.85 46.93 2.80
CA PHE A 76 -15.19 46.31 1.52
C PHE A 76 -16.38 45.35 1.61
N LYS A 77 -16.68 44.79 2.79
CA LYS A 77 -17.82 43.87 2.97
C LYS A 77 -19.18 44.55 2.75
N GLU A 78 -19.26 45.87 2.92
CA GLU A 78 -20.48 46.66 2.71
C GLU A 78 -20.66 47.12 1.25
N LEU A 79 -19.68 46.85 0.37
CA LEU A 79 -19.75 47.24 -1.04
C LEU A 79 -20.67 46.31 -1.83
N ALA A 80 -21.24 46.84 -2.92
CA ALA A 80 -21.95 46.03 -3.91
C ALA A 80 -21.02 44.96 -4.52
N PRO A 81 -21.51 43.75 -4.86
CA PRO A 81 -20.67 42.62 -5.26
C PRO A 81 -19.62 42.92 -6.34
N ASP A 82 -19.99 43.61 -7.42
CA ASP A 82 -19.06 43.95 -8.52
C ASP A 82 -17.94 44.90 -8.08
N THR A 83 -18.28 45.87 -7.23
CA THR A 83 -17.33 46.82 -6.65
C THR A 83 -16.43 46.10 -5.64
N MET A 84 -16.99 45.23 -4.81
CA MET A 84 -16.22 44.40 -3.86
C MET A 84 -15.20 43.55 -4.59
N LEU A 85 -15.60 42.85 -5.66
CA LEU A 85 -14.67 42.04 -6.46
C LEU A 85 -13.51 42.86 -7.01
N SER A 86 -13.82 44.04 -7.55
CA SER A 86 -12.81 44.95 -8.10
C SER A 86 -11.85 45.45 -7.01
N VAL A 87 -12.37 45.88 -5.85
CA VAL A 87 -11.55 46.33 -4.71
C VAL A 87 -10.68 45.20 -4.16
N VAL A 88 -11.26 44.02 -3.92
CA VAL A 88 -10.53 42.89 -3.34
C VAL A 88 -9.43 42.42 -4.31
N ARG A 89 -9.77 42.20 -5.58
CA ARG A 89 -8.82 41.71 -6.59
C ARG A 89 -7.73 42.73 -6.92
N ASP A 90 -8.11 43.99 -7.14
CA ASP A 90 -7.24 45.00 -7.77
C ASP A 90 -6.63 45.99 -6.76
N GLN A 91 -7.04 45.96 -5.48
CA GLN A 91 -6.46 46.81 -4.43
C GLN A 91 -6.02 46.01 -3.20
N VAL A 92 -6.90 45.20 -2.60
CA VAL A 92 -6.59 44.46 -1.36
C VAL A 92 -5.49 43.42 -1.57
N PHE A 93 -5.59 42.55 -2.58
CA PHE A 93 -4.54 41.55 -2.86
C PHE A 93 -3.19 42.18 -3.26
N PRO A 94 -3.13 43.23 -4.11
CA PRO A 94 -1.91 44.00 -4.32
C PRO A 94 -1.32 44.61 -3.05
N TRP A 95 -2.15 45.20 -2.18
CA TRP A 95 -1.71 45.72 -0.89
C TRP A 95 -1.18 44.60 0.02
N LEU A 96 -1.85 43.45 0.07
CA LEU A 96 -1.42 42.26 0.80
C LEU A 96 -0.02 41.78 0.35
N ARG A 97 0.24 41.82 -0.96
CA ARG A 97 1.58 41.55 -1.54
C ARG A 97 2.61 42.64 -1.24
N SER A 98 2.19 43.86 -0.91
CA SER A 98 3.09 44.96 -0.52
C SER A 98 3.54 44.85 0.93
N LEU A 99 2.66 44.36 1.82
CA LEU A 99 3.03 43.98 3.20
C LEU A 99 4.13 42.91 3.20
N ALA A 100 4.15 42.08 2.15
CA ALA A 100 5.21 41.11 1.89
C ALA A 100 6.58 41.68 1.48
N ARG A 101 6.75 43.00 1.48
CA ARG A 101 8.06 43.66 1.30
C ARG A 101 8.61 44.28 2.58
N ALA A 102 7.83 44.28 3.67
CA ALA A 102 8.32 44.57 5.00
C ALA A 102 8.85 43.27 5.63
N ASP A 103 10.06 43.30 6.22
CA ASP A 103 10.77 42.14 6.82
C ASP A 103 9.98 41.44 7.94
N THR A 104 8.92 40.74 7.59
CA THR A 104 8.04 39.97 8.50
C THR A 104 7.97 38.52 8.03
N THR A 105 7.83 37.55 8.93
CA THR A 105 7.88 36.12 8.56
C THR A 105 6.83 35.73 7.49
N TYR A 106 5.68 36.41 7.45
CA TYR A 106 4.60 36.11 6.48
C TYR A 106 4.86 36.67 5.07
N ALA A 107 5.86 37.54 4.94
CA ALA A 107 6.13 38.29 3.73
C ALA A 107 6.50 37.40 2.54
N HIS A 108 7.33 36.39 2.78
CA HIS A 108 7.71 35.44 1.74
C HIS A 108 6.54 34.64 1.18
N HIS A 109 5.49 34.42 1.98
CA HIS A 109 4.37 33.55 1.61
C HIS A 109 3.24 34.29 0.89
N LEU A 110 3.05 35.58 1.17
CA LEU A 110 2.01 36.42 0.56
C LEU A 110 2.42 37.02 -0.79
N LYS A 111 3.70 36.93 -1.17
CA LYS A 111 4.26 37.53 -2.40
C LYS A 111 3.49 37.17 -3.68
N ASP A 112 2.97 35.95 -3.75
CA ASP A 112 2.23 35.43 -4.92
C ASP A 112 0.72 35.32 -4.69
N ALA A 113 0.19 35.90 -3.60
CA ALA A 113 -1.24 35.85 -3.29
C ALA A 113 -2.06 36.45 -4.44
N ARG A 114 -3.03 35.68 -4.95
CA ARG A 114 -3.99 36.10 -5.99
C ARG A 114 -5.39 35.64 -5.61
N LEU A 115 -6.38 36.48 -5.90
CA LEU A 115 -7.78 36.10 -5.81
C LEU A 115 -8.11 35.22 -7.02
N THR A 116 -8.59 34.01 -6.77
CA THR A 116 -9.01 33.07 -7.82
C THR A 116 -10.52 32.89 -7.91
N ILE A 117 -11.26 33.52 -6.99
CA ILE A 117 -12.73 33.55 -7.00
C ILE A 117 -13.25 34.21 -8.29
N PRO A 118 -14.00 33.50 -9.15
CA PRO A 118 -14.29 33.94 -10.52
C PRO A 118 -15.42 34.96 -10.63
N THR A 119 -16.38 34.99 -9.69
CA THR A 119 -17.60 35.81 -9.80
C THR A 119 -17.83 36.68 -8.57
N ALA A 120 -18.41 37.86 -8.81
CA ALA A 120 -18.68 38.87 -7.78
C ALA A 120 -19.66 38.37 -6.71
N ASN A 121 -20.74 37.72 -7.13
CA ASN A 121 -21.74 37.14 -6.24
C ASN A 121 -21.15 36.02 -5.37
N PHE A 122 -20.23 35.23 -5.93
CA PHE A 122 -19.59 34.18 -5.16
C PHE A 122 -18.63 34.77 -4.11
N LEU A 123 -17.85 35.78 -4.44
CA LEU A 123 -17.02 36.50 -3.46
C LEU A 123 -17.87 37.07 -2.32
N ALA A 124 -18.96 37.76 -2.63
CA ALA A 124 -19.85 38.32 -1.61
C ALA A 124 -20.43 37.24 -0.68
N ARG A 125 -20.81 36.07 -1.24
CA ARG A 125 -21.27 34.92 -0.46
C ARG A 125 -20.17 34.39 0.47
N VAL A 126 -18.95 34.24 -0.02
CA VAL A 126 -17.79 33.79 0.77
C VAL A 126 -17.48 34.77 1.90
N VAL A 127 -17.44 36.08 1.60
CA VAL A 127 -17.20 37.14 2.60
C VAL A 127 -18.27 37.13 3.68
N ASN A 128 -19.56 37.02 3.32
CA ASN A 128 -20.65 36.94 4.31
C ASN A 128 -20.53 35.71 5.20
N LEU A 129 -20.28 34.53 4.62
CA LEU A 129 -20.08 33.29 5.38
C LEU A 129 -18.90 33.39 6.34
N LEU A 130 -17.81 34.04 5.91
CA LEU A 130 -16.63 34.25 6.73
C LEU A 130 -16.88 35.30 7.83
N ASP A 131 -17.65 36.36 7.58
CA ASP A 131 -17.97 37.41 8.57
C ASP A 131 -18.75 36.86 9.78
N GLU A 132 -19.61 35.87 9.54
CA GLU A 132 -20.37 35.19 10.60
C GLU A 132 -19.54 34.24 11.48
N LEU A 133 -18.27 33.99 11.15
CA LEU A 133 -17.37 33.18 11.98
C LEU A 133 -16.84 34.02 13.16
N PRO A 134 -16.79 33.49 14.39
CA PRO A 134 -16.19 34.16 15.54
C PRO A 134 -14.66 34.04 15.45
N LEU A 135 -14.04 34.98 14.73
CA LEU A 135 -12.57 35.05 14.60
C LEU A 135 -11.88 35.80 15.75
N ASP A 136 -12.68 36.31 16.69
CA ASP A 136 -12.32 37.06 17.88
C ASP A 136 -11.76 36.18 19.02
N ALA A 137 -12.00 34.87 18.99
CA ALA A 137 -11.40 33.90 19.90
C ALA A 137 -10.28 33.13 19.20
N GLY A 138 -9.01 33.53 19.39
CA GLY A 138 -7.85 32.96 18.67
C GLY A 138 -7.79 31.43 18.61
N ASP A 139 -8.19 30.74 19.69
CA ASP A 139 -8.27 29.27 19.74
C ASP A 139 -9.30 28.70 18.74
N THR A 140 -10.40 29.40 18.47
CA THR A 140 -11.48 28.96 17.58
C THR A 140 -11.06 29.05 16.11
N THR A 141 -10.41 30.15 15.73
CA THR A 141 -9.91 30.38 14.37
C THR A 141 -8.85 29.37 13.96
N GLY A 142 -7.87 29.16 14.83
CA GLY A 142 -6.82 28.18 14.62
C GLY A 142 -7.41 26.79 14.42
N ASN A 143 -8.26 26.33 15.35
CA ASN A 143 -8.92 25.03 15.27
C ASN A 143 -9.76 24.83 14.00
N LEU A 144 -10.39 25.91 13.49
CA LEU A 144 -11.18 25.90 12.25
C LEU A 144 -10.30 25.68 11.02
N TYR A 145 -9.18 26.40 10.93
CA TYR A 145 -8.21 26.25 9.86
C TYR A 145 -7.64 24.83 9.83
N GLU A 146 -7.33 24.32 11.01
CA GLU A 146 -6.85 22.98 11.24
C GLU A 146 -7.89 21.91 10.83
N TYR A 147 -9.19 22.16 11.03
CA TYR A 147 -10.28 21.31 10.48
C TYR A 147 -10.33 21.36 8.94
N MET A 148 -10.22 22.54 8.33
CA MET A 148 -10.17 22.67 6.87
C MET A 148 -8.99 21.93 6.25
N LEU A 149 -7.82 22.02 6.89
CA LEU A 149 -6.63 21.30 6.51
C LEU A 149 -6.81 19.77 6.60
N SER A 150 -7.55 19.28 7.61
CA SER A 150 -7.90 17.86 7.70
C SER A 150 -8.82 17.42 6.56
N LYS A 151 -9.75 18.29 6.12
CA LYS A 151 -10.59 18.05 4.95
C LYS A 151 -9.81 18.06 3.64
N SER A 152 -8.85 18.97 3.45
CA SER A 152 -7.97 18.94 2.25
C SER A 152 -7.12 17.67 2.22
N ALA A 153 -6.69 17.16 3.37
CA ALA A 153 -5.86 15.95 3.47
C ALA A 153 -6.60 14.66 3.07
N LEU A 154 -7.94 14.61 3.24
CA LEU A 154 -8.81 13.53 2.74
C LEU A 154 -9.00 13.56 1.21
N ALA A 155 -8.64 14.66 0.55
CA ALA A 155 -8.76 14.83 -0.90
C ALA A 155 -7.48 14.46 -1.69
N GLY A 156 -6.43 14.00 -0.98
CA GLY A 156 -5.41 13.08 -1.44
C GLY A 156 -4.67 13.43 -2.74
N GLN A 157 -3.59 14.22 -2.66
CA GLN A 157 -2.67 14.38 -3.80
C GLN A 157 -1.16 14.29 -3.51
N ASN A 158 -0.67 14.22 -2.27
CA ASN A 158 0.75 14.56 -2.06
C ASN A 158 1.61 13.66 -1.16
N GLY A 159 1.27 12.39 -0.87
CA GLY A 159 2.23 11.47 -0.21
C GLY A 159 2.89 11.99 1.09
N GLN A 160 2.35 13.05 1.68
CA GLN A 160 2.85 13.72 2.88
C GLN A 160 1.97 13.23 4.02
N PHE A 161 2.52 12.31 4.82
CA PHE A 161 1.86 11.71 5.96
C PHE A 161 1.59 12.79 7.03
N ARG A 162 0.34 13.21 7.22
CA ARG A 162 0.00 14.07 8.36
C ARG A 162 0.01 13.25 9.65
N THR A 163 0.58 13.83 10.70
CA THR A 163 0.49 13.28 12.05
C THR A 163 -0.90 13.52 12.63
N PRO A 164 -1.61 12.48 13.11
CA PRO A 164 -2.89 12.66 13.78
C PRO A 164 -2.76 13.53 15.04
N ARG A 165 -3.74 14.42 15.29
CA ARG A 165 -3.65 15.42 16.37
C ARG A 165 -3.49 14.82 17.76
N HIS A 166 -4.18 13.72 18.05
CA HIS A 166 -4.08 13.07 19.36
C HIS A 166 -2.68 12.51 19.62
N ILE A 167 -1.95 12.12 18.57
CA ILE A 167 -0.54 11.69 18.65
C ILE A 167 0.40 12.89 18.80
N ILE A 168 0.16 13.99 18.08
CA ILE A 168 0.89 15.26 18.28
C ILE A 168 0.78 15.70 19.75
N GLN A 169 -0.45 15.74 20.27
CA GLN A 169 -0.71 16.12 21.66
C GLN A 169 -0.03 15.17 22.64
N LEU A 170 0.01 13.87 22.36
CA LEU A 170 0.71 12.91 23.21
C LEU A 170 2.20 13.27 23.33
N MET A 171 2.85 13.56 22.21
CA MET A 171 4.28 13.92 22.18
C MET A 171 4.54 15.26 22.89
N VAL A 172 3.67 16.25 22.68
CA VAL A 172 3.79 17.55 23.38
C VAL A 172 3.59 17.39 24.89
N GLU A 173 2.57 16.66 25.34
CA GLU A 173 2.31 16.42 26.76
C GLU A 173 3.44 15.62 27.45
N THR A 174 4.09 14.72 26.72
CA THR A 174 5.24 13.96 27.24
C THR A 174 6.52 14.81 27.28
N MET A 175 6.73 15.71 26.32
CA MET A 175 7.87 16.63 26.30
C MET A 175 7.70 17.84 27.23
N ALA A 176 6.46 18.25 27.51
CA ALA A 176 6.11 19.36 28.40
C ALA A 176 6.97 20.61 28.15
N PRO A 177 6.86 21.27 26.97
CA PRO A 177 7.64 22.47 26.68
C PRO A 177 7.29 23.61 27.65
N GLY A 178 8.32 24.27 28.18
CA GLY A 178 8.21 25.41 29.08
C GLY A 178 8.46 26.75 28.38
N PRO A 179 8.17 27.89 29.04
CA PRO A 179 8.23 29.23 28.42
C PRO A 179 9.62 29.68 27.94
N GLN A 180 10.68 29.03 28.40
CA GLN A 180 12.07 29.33 28.01
C GLN A 180 12.63 28.33 27.00
N ASP A 181 11.86 27.32 26.62
CA ASP A 181 12.31 26.34 25.63
C ASP A 181 12.28 26.98 24.24
N ASP A 182 13.23 26.57 23.40
CA ASP A 182 13.19 26.78 21.95
C ASP A 182 12.75 25.47 21.31
N VAL A 183 11.62 25.48 20.62
CA VAL A 183 10.97 24.31 20.04
C VAL A 183 11.22 24.27 18.53
N CYS A 184 11.76 23.16 18.03
CA CYS A 184 12.03 22.96 16.62
C CYS A 184 11.33 21.71 16.07
N ASP A 185 10.74 21.85 14.88
CA ASP A 185 10.31 20.73 14.04
C ASP A 185 11.08 20.77 12.70
N PRO A 186 12.05 19.86 12.46
CA PRO A 186 12.88 19.85 11.27
C PRO A 186 12.18 19.29 10.01
N ALA A 187 10.93 18.86 10.12
CA ALA A 187 10.08 18.39 9.02
C ALA A 187 8.63 18.85 9.28
N CYS A 188 8.42 20.16 9.38
CA CYS A 188 7.26 20.72 10.06
C CYS A 188 5.93 20.53 9.34
N GLY A 189 5.92 20.28 8.02
CA GLY A 189 4.70 20.22 7.23
C GLY A 189 3.87 21.48 7.46
N THR A 190 2.68 21.32 8.04
CA THR A 190 1.79 22.46 8.38
C THR A 190 1.93 22.96 9.82
N ALA A 191 3.06 22.71 10.46
CA ALA A 191 3.40 23.14 11.83
C ALA A 191 2.49 22.56 12.94
N GLY A 192 1.95 21.35 12.75
CA GLY A 192 1.05 20.74 13.75
C GLY A 192 1.67 20.58 15.14
N PHE A 193 2.95 20.18 15.22
CA PHE A 193 3.67 20.08 16.50
C PHE A 193 3.92 21.44 17.15
N LEU A 194 4.27 22.46 16.37
CA LEU A 194 4.55 23.81 16.87
C LEU A 194 3.27 24.46 17.40
N VAL A 195 2.15 24.30 16.70
CA VAL A 195 0.83 24.75 17.16
C VAL A 195 0.46 24.08 18.49
N ALA A 196 0.56 22.75 18.57
CA ALA A 196 0.22 22.04 19.80
C ALA A 196 1.16 22.41 20.97
N ALA A 197 2.44 22.68 20.70
CA ALA A 197 3.37 23.20 21.71
C ALA A 197 2.98 24.61 22.18
N ALA A 198 2.57 25.50 21.27
CA ALA A 198 2.05 26.82 21.61
C ALA A 198 0.80 26.75 22.48
N GLU A 199 -0.17 25.91 22.11
CA GLU A 199 -1.38 25.67 22.91
C GLU A 199 -1.05 25.12 24.30
N TYR A 200 -0.08 24.20 24.40
CA TYR A 200 0.38 23.67 25.69
C TYR A 200 0.94 24.79 26.59
N VAL A 201 1.84 25.62 26.06
CA VAL A 201 2.50 26.68 26.83
C VAL A 201 1.49 27.75 27.23
N ALA A 202 0.60 28.16 26.33
CA ALA A 202 -0.48 29.10 26.62
C ALA A 202 -1.43 28.59 27.71
N ARG A 203 -1.71 27.29 27.73
CA ARG A 203 -2.59 26.65 28.70
C ARG A 203 -1.93 26.42 30.07
N VAL A 204 -0.73 25.86 30.09
CA VAL A 204 -0.03 25.42 31.32
C VAL A 204 0.75 26.57 31.96
N HIS A 205 1.29 27.47 31.15
CA HIS A 205 2.15 28.56 31.60
C HIS A 205 1.54 29.96 31.41
N LYS A 206 0.20 30.04 31.31
CA LYS A 206 -0.56 31.29 31.10
C LYS A 206 -0.07 32.49 31.91
N ASN A 207 0.18 32.29 33.21
CA ASN A 207 0.61 33.37 34.11
C ASN A 207 2.02 33.88 33.78
N THR A 208 2.89 33.02 33.25
CA THR A 208 4.25 33.38 32.85
C THR A 208 4.24 34.24 31.60
N LEU A 209 3.27 34.02 30.70
CA LEU A 209 3.08 34.81 29.48
C LEU A 209 2.52 36.23 29.75
N LEU A 210 2.19 36.57 31.01
CA LEU A 210 1.87 37.95 31.38
C LEU A 210 3.13 38.82 31.47
N ASP A 211 4.31 38.21 31.63
CA ASP A 211 5.58 38.93 31.59
C ASP A 211 5.91 39.37 30.14
N PRO A 212 6.20 40.65 29.88
CA PRO A 212 6.45 41.15 28.53
C PRO A 212 7.61 40.46 27.80
N ALA A 213 8.68 40.07 28.50
CA ALA A 213 9.81 39.41 27.86
C ALA A 213 9.46 37.97 27.46
N GLN A 214 8.70 37.26 28.31
CA GLN A 214 8.18 35.93 28.00
C GLN A 214 7.12 35.95 26.90
N ALA A 215 6.22 36.93 26.92
CA ALA A 215 5.25 37.15 25.84
C ALA A 215 5.97 37.41 24.50
N LYS A 216 7.06 38.20 24.52
CA LYS A 216 7.86 38.45 23.32
C LYS A 216 8.54 37.18 22.82
N HIS A 217 9.17 36.41 23.69
CA HIS A 217 9.79 35.13 23.33
C HIS A 217 8.77 34.15 22.75
N PHE A 218 7.63 33.99 23.40
CA PHE A 218 6.54 33.14 22.94
C PHE A 218 6.05 33.53 21.54
N ASN A 219 5.89 34.82 21.27
CA ASN A 219 5.38 35.29 19.98
C ASN A 219 6.43 35.31 18.85
N GLN A 220 7.72 35.48 19.16
CA GLN A 220 8.74 35.84 18.16
C GLN A 220 9.99 34.96 18.15
N GLY A 221 10.24 34.19 19.20
CA GLY A 221 11.53 33.50 19.41
C GLY A 221 11.43 32.01 19.72
N MET A 222 10.27 31.51 20.13
CA MET A 222 10.14 30.16 20.67
C MET A 222 9.98 29.05 19.61
N PHE A 223 9.35 29.33 18.48
CA PHE A 223 8.87 28.28 17.55
C PHE A 223 9.62 28.32 16.21
N HIS A 224 10.26 27.21 15.85
CA HIS A 224 11.07 27.06 14.65
C HIS A 224 10.63 25.84 13.82
N GLY A 225 10.44 26.01 12.51
CA GLY A 225 9.98 24.96 11.61
C GLY A 225 10.72 24.95 10.28
N PHE A 226 11.12 23.77 9.82
CA PHE A 226 11.79 23.58 8.54
C PHE A 226 11.01 22.62 7.65
N ASP A 227 10.87 22.99 6.38
CA ASP A 227 10.30 22.13 5.34
C ASP A 227 10.92 22.49 3.98
N PHE A 228 10.94 21.53 3.05
CA PHE A 228 11.45 21.74 1.70
C PHE A 228 10.34 22.07 0.69
N ASP A 229 9.06 21.95 1.06
CA ASP A 229 7.94 22.37 0.23
C ASP A 229 7.49 23.79 0.61
N ASN A 230 7.71 24.75 -0.29
CA ASN A 230 7.29 26.15 -0.11
C ASN A 230 5.79 26.30 0.17
N ARG A 231 4.95 25.38 -0.30
CA ARG A 231 3.51 25.37 0.01
C ARG A 231 3.26 24.96 1.46
N MET A 232 3.99 23.98 1.97
CA MET A 232 3.87 23.56 3.38
C MET A 232 4.31 24.67 4.31
N LEU A 233 5.41 25.35 3.99
CA LEU A 233 5.86 26.53 4.75
C LEU A 233 4.81 27.63 4.80
N ARG A 234 4.10 27.88 3.68
CA ARG A 234 2.99 28.83 3.63
C ARG A 234 1.87 28.42 4.59
N LEU A 235 1.41 27.17 4.51
CA LEU A 235 0.36 26.65 5.39
C LEU A 235 0.79 26.67 6.85
N ALA A 236 2.04 26.29 7.16
CA ALA A 236 2.62 26.33 8.51
C ALA A 236 2.64 27.76 9.09
N SER A 237 3.18 28.73 8.35
CA SER A 237 3.25 30.12 8.78
C SER A 237 1.87 30.69 9.05
N MET A 238 0.90 30.42 8.17
CA MET A 238 -0.50 30.85 8.38
C MET A 238 -1.14 30.13 9.56
N ASN A 239 -0.87 28.83 9.74
CA ASN A 239 -1.38 28.06 10.87
C ASN A 239 -0.94 28.65 12.21
N MET A 240 0.36 28.92 12.34
CA MET A 240 0.96 29.52 13.55
C MET A 240 0.35 30.89 13.86
N LEU A 241 0.18 31.73 12.84
CA LEU A 241 -0.43 33.05 13.01
C LEU A 241 -1.90 32.97 13.45
N LEU A 242 -2.68 32.08 12.84
CA LEU A 242 -4.10 31.89 13.20
C LEU A 242 -4.27 31.35 14.62
N HIS A 243 -3.23 30.71 15.17
CA HIS A 243 -3.13 30.32 16.59
C HIS A 243 -2.46 31.38 17.47
N GLY A 244 -2.26 32.61 16.96
CA GLY A 244 -1.82 33.76 17.73
C GLY A 244 -0.32 33.94 17.87
N ILE A 245 0.50 33.19 17.12
CA ILE A 245 1.96 33.36 17.12
C ILE A 245 2.36 34.36 16.03
N GLU A 246 2.86 35.52 16.43
CA GLU A 246 3.06 36.69 15.55
C GLU A 246 4.30 36.66 14.64
N GLN A 247 5.38 35.99 15.04
CA GLN A 247 6.60 35.87 14.23
C GLN A 247 7.27 34.51 14.47
N PRO A 248 6.63 33.39 14.09
CA PRO A 248 7.29 32.09 14.12
C PRO A 248 8.48 32.08 13.16
N ASP A 249 9.45 31.21 13.35
CA ASP A 249 10.60 31.06 12.46
C ASP A 249 10.41 29.86 11.53
N ILE A 250 9.69 30.05 10.42
CA ILE A 250 9.38 29.01 9.44
C ILE A 250 10.21 29.25 8.17
N ARG A 251 11.14 28.35 7.85
CA ARG A 251 12.10 28.55 6.75
C ARG A 251 12.16 27.38 5.79
N TYR A 252 12.44 27.71 4.53
CA TYR A 252 12.79 26.71 3.53
C TYR A 252 14.11 26.06 3.88
N ARG A 253 14.11 24.74 4.01
CA ARG A 253 15.32 23.96 4.19
C ARG A 253 15.14 22.56 3.62
N ASP A 254 16.11 22.13 2.82
CA ASP A 254 16.35 20.70 2.65
C ASP A 254 17.16 20.22 3.85
N SER A 255 16.44 19.79 4.90
CA SER A 255 16.98 19.46 6.21
C SER A 255 18.10 18.40 6.19
N LEU A 256 18.16 17.57 5.16
CA LEU A 256 19.19 16.53 5.03
C LEU A 256 20.34 16.91 4.10
N ALA A 257 20.13 17.84 3.17
CA ALA A 257 21.14 18.26 2.20
C ALA A 257 21.95 19.49 2.62
N GLN A 258 21.35 20.40 3.38
CA GLN A 258 21.98 21.66 3.78
C GLN A 258 22.74 21.53 5.10
N ASN A 259 23.87 22.24 5.22
CA ASN A 259 24.61 22.29 6.48
C ASN A 259 23.84 23.12 7.52
N ILE A 260 23.94 22.74 8.79
CA ILE A 260 23.16 23.29 9.91
C ILE A 260 23.93 24.34 10.72
N ALA A 261 25.01 24.91 10.18
CA ALA A 261 25.96 25.72 10.97
C ALA A 261 25.30 26.79 11.86
N ASP A 262 24.24 27.44 11.38
CA ASP A 262 23.51 28.50 12.11
C ASP A 262 22.50 27.97 13.16
N ASP A 263 22.16 26.68 13.13
CA ASP A 263 21.14 26.04 13.96
C ASP A 263 21.64 24.84 14.77
N ALA A 264 22.94 24.52 14.64
CA ALA A 264 23.59 23.47 15.40
C ALA A 264 23.53 23.80 16.90
N GLU A 265 23.13 22.81 17.70
CA GLU A 265 23.04 22.90 19.15
C GLU A 265 22.21 24.07 19.69
N ARG A 266 21.18 24.48 18.94
CA ARG A 266 20.36 25.65 19.28
C ARG A 266 19.14 25.29 20.13
N TYR A 267 18.48 24.17 19.81
CA TYR A 267 17.11 23.94 20.26
C TYR A 267 17.02 23.14 21.55
N SER A 268 16.02 23.48 22.37
CA SER A 268 15.78 22.85 23.67
C SER A 268 14.86 21.65 23.57
N VAL A 269 13.90 21.72 22.63
CA VAL A 269 12.90 20.67 22.39
C VAL A 269 12.81 20.40 20.89
N ILE A 270 12.87 19.13 20.49
CA ILE A 270 12.52 18.70 19.13
C ILE A 270 11.27 17.83 19.17
N LEU A 271 10.30 18.18 18.32
CA LEU A 271 9.07 17.41 18.10
C LEU A 271 8.96 17.18 16.61
N ALA A 272 9.02 15.92 16.17
CA ALA A 272 9.11 15.63 14.75
C ALA A 272 8.39 14.35 14.34
N ASN A 273 7.77 14.39 13.15
CA ASN A 273 7.38 13.21 12.39
C ASN A 273 8.05 13.24 11.01
N PRO A 274 9.31 12.77 10.91
CA PRO A 274 10.03 12.74 9.64
C PRO A 274 9.40 11.78 8.61
N PRO A 275 9.71 11.92 7.31
CA PRO A 275 9.30 10.97 6.28
C PRO A 275 9.70 9.53 6.61
N PHE A 276 8.75 8.58 6.50
CA PHE A 276 8.95 7.18 6.92
C PHE A 276 9.82 6.32 5.99
N ALA A 277 10.01 6.73 4.73
CA ALA A 277 10.83 6.01 3.77
C ALA A 277 11.37 6.95 2.69
N GLY A 278 12.64 6.79 2.36
CA GLY A 278 13.32 7.56 1.33
C GLY A 278 14.80 7.21 1.29
N THR A 279 15.42 7.36 0.11
CA THR A 279 16.86 7.18 -0.05
C THR A 279 17.46 8.41 -0.72
N LEU A 280 18.48 8.99 -0.09
CA LEU A 280 19.27 10.09 -0.64
C LEU A 280 20.67 9.59 -1.01
N ASP A 281 21.26 10.20 -2.03
CA ASP A 281 22.67 9.95 -2.33
C ASP A 281 23.59 10.60 -1.30
N TYR A 282 24.73 9.94 -1.05
CA TYR A 282 25.73 10.42 -0.09
C TYR A 282 26.20 11.84 -0.39
N GLU A 283 26.37 12.16 -1.68
CA GLU A 283 26.82 13.47 -2.19
C GLU A 283 25.78 14.58 -1.98
N ARG A 284 24.51 14.21 -1.86
CA ARG A 284 23.40 15.13 -1.59
C ARG A 284 23.08 15.25 -0.10
N THR A 285 23.78 14.53 0.76
CA THR A 285 23.57 14.59 2.22
C THR A 285 24.64 15.46 2.87
N ALA A 286 24.25 16.25 3.86
CA ALA A 286 25.17 17.10 4.60
C ALA A 286 26.30 16.27 5.26
N THR A 287 27.55 16.73 5.11
CA THR A 287 28.75 15.98 5.50
C THR A 287 28.78 15.63 6.99
N ASN A 288 28.36 16.55 7.84
CA ASN A 288 28.20 16.39 9.29
C ASN A 288 27.23 15.25 9.66
N LEU A 289 26.13 15.07 8.91
CA LEU A 289 25.21 13.94 9.14
C LEU A 289 25.87 12.60 8.79
N GLN A 290 26.59 12.57 7.67
CA GLN A 290 27.33 11.37 7.23
C GLN A 290 28.49 11.00 8.17
N GLN A 291 29.06 11.98 8.88
CA GLN A 291 30.03 11.75 9.95
C GLN A 291 29.39 11.15 11.22
N THR A 292 28.12 11.45 11.49
CA THR A 292 27.40 10.88 12.64
C THR A 292 26.95 9.45 12.35
N VAL A 293 26.30 9.23 11.21
CA VAL A 293 25.90 7.90 10.75
C VAL A 293 25.96 7.82 9.23
N ARG A 294 26.79 6.90 8.72
CA ARG A 294 26.96 6.73 7.27
C ARG A 294 25.79 5.94 6.68
N THR A 295 24.83 6.62 6.08
CA THR A 295 23.63 5.99 5.50
C THR A 295 22.97 6.85 4.43
N LYS A 296 22.24 6.19 3.53
CA LYS A 296 21.35 6.82 2.54
C LYS A 296 19.89 6.93 3.02
N LYS A 297 19.56 6.28 4.14
CA LYS A 297 18.19 6.16 4.66
C LYS A 297 17.75 7.44 5.37
N THR A 298 16.73 8.10 4.85
CA THR A 298 16.22 9.38 5.36
C THR A 298 15.79 9.28 6.83
N GLU A 299 15.14 8.19 7.22
CA GLU A 299 14.62 7.97 8.57
C GLU A 299 15.72 7.95 9.65
N LEU A 300 16.92 7.48 9.29
CA LEU A 300 18.08 7.47 10.19
C LEU A 300 18.79 8.84 10.21
N LEU A 301 18.85 9.52 9.06
CA LEU A 301 19.47 10.83 8.93
C LEU A 301 18.71 11.91 9.70
N PHE A 302 17.37 11.84 9.77
CA PHE A 302 16.57 12.79 10.57
C PHE A 302 16.78 12.65 12.08
N LEU A 303 17.04 11.44 12.58
CA LEU A 303 17.42 11.23 13.97
C LEU A 303 18.81 11.80 14.27
N ALA A 304 19.78 11.57 13.38
CA ALA A 304 21.09 12.20 13.48
C ALA A 304 21.01 13.73 13.43
N LEU A 305 20.17 14.28 12.55
CA LEU A 305 19.89 15.71 12.48
C LEU A 305 19.29 16.23 13.80
N SER A 306 18.32 15.51 14.37
CA SER A 306 17.69 15.90 15.64
C SER A 306 18.74 16.01 16.76
N LEU A 307 19.68 15.05 16.85
CA LEU A 307 20.79 15.11 17.80
C LEU A 307 21.71 16.31 17.57
N GLN A 308 21.94 16.72 16.33
CA GLN A 308 22.80 17.87 16.05
C GLN A 308 22.11 19.22 16.30
N LEU A 309 20.80 19.30 16.08
CA LEU A 309 19.98 20.49 16.34
C LEU A 309 19.75 20.74 17.83
N LEU A 310 19.70 19.68 18.65
CA LEU A 310 19.54 19.80 20.10
C LEU A 310 20.77 20.43 20.75
N LYS A 311 20.55 21.37 21.67
CA LYS A 311 21.58 21.82 22.63
C LYS A 311 21.85 20.74 23.68
N PRO A 312 23.02 20.73 24.34
CA PRO A 312 23.24 19.86 25.49
C PRO A 312 22.15 20.06 26.56
N GLY A 313 21.54 18.95 27.02
CA GLY A 313 20.37 18.94 27.91
C GLY A 313 19.02 19.06 27.20
N GLY A 314 19.01 19.31 25.88
CA GLY A 314 17.79 19.35 25.06
C GLY A 314 17.18 17.97 24.89
N ARG A 315 15.85 17.93 24.72
CA ARG A 315 15.03 16.71 24.67
C ARG A 315 14.25 16.60 23.36
N ALA A 316 14.06 15.39 22.86
CA ALA A 316 13.34 15.14 21.62
C ALA A 316 12.30 14.03 21.77
N ALA A 317 11.18 14.19 21.07
CA ALA A 317 10.26 13.13 20.72
C ALA A 317 10.17 13.04 19.19
N VAL A 318 10.54 11.88 18.63
CA VAL A 318 10.60 11.67 17.17
C VAL A 318 9.86 10.40 16.81
N ILE A 319 8.91 10.50 15.86
CA ILE A 319 8.22 9.34 15.30
C ILE A 319 9.14 8.63 14.30
N VAL A 320 9.25 7.30 14.42
CA VAL A 320 10.08 6.47 13.55
C VAL A 320 9.31 5.23 13.10
N PRO A 321 9.56 4.69 11.89
CA PRO A 321 9.05 3.38 11.52
C PRO A 321 9.72 2.29 12.39
N GLU A 322 9.01 1.21 12.72
CA GLU A 322 9.54 0.16 13.63
C GLU A 322 10.87 -0.43 13.14
N GLY A 323 11.12 -0.43 11.82
CA GLY A 323 12.40 -0.88 11.25
C GLY A 323 13.63 -0.15 11.79
N VAL A 324 13.49 1.08 12.29
CA VAL A 324 14.58 1.80 12.98
C VAL A 324 14.98 1.08 14.27
N LEU A 325 14.02 0.47 14.97
CA LEU A 325 14.21 -0.14 16.29
C LEU A 325 14.97 -1.48 16.22
N PHE A 326 14.83 -2.24 15.13
CA PHE A 326 15.42 -3.58 15.00
C PHE A 326 16.22 -3.80 13.72
N GLY A 327 16.35 -2.80 12.85
CA GLY A 327 17.09 -2.90 11.60
C GLY A 327 18.53 -3.39 11.83
N SER A 328 18.98 -4.29 10.97
CA SER A 328 20.24 -5.04 11.14
C SER A 328 21.45 -4.41 10.43
N SER A 329 21.27 -3.36 9.63
CA SER A 329 22.40 -2.70 8.97
C SER A 329 23.28 -1.97 9.98
N ALA A 330 24.56 -1.82 9.67
CA ALA A 330 25.53 -1.15 10.54
C ALA A 330 25.05 0.26 10.96
N ALA A 331 24.46 1.03 10.04
CA ALA A 331 23.92 2.35 10.35
C ALA A 331 22.75 2.34 11.35
N HIS A 332 21.86 1.33 11.29
CA HIS A 332 20.76 1.23 12.27
C HIS A 332 21.31 0.91 13.66
N LYS A 333 22.24 -0.05 13.74
CA LYS A 333 22.87 -0.43 15.00
C LYS A 333 23.67 0.73 15.59
N GLU A 334 24.46 1.40 14.77
CA GLU A 334 25.28 2.53 15.22
C GLU A 334 24.43 3.68 15.73
N LEU A 335 23.35 4.03 15.03
CA LEU A 335 22.45 5.09 15.51
C LEU A 335 21.79 4.72 16.84
N ARG A 336 21.35 3.47 17.04
CA ARG A 336 20.80 3.01 18.31
C ARG A 336 21.87 2.98 19.41
N ARG A 337 23.11 2.60 19.08
CA ARG A 337 24.26 2.69 19.99
C ARG A 337 24.50 4.13 20.42
N ILE A 338 24.58 5.08 19.49
CA ILE A 338 24.75 6.51 19.77
C ILE A 338 23.65 7.01 20.72
N LEU A 339 22.38 6.67 20.47
CA LEU A 339 21.27 7.06 21.33
C LEU A 339 21.36 6.49 22.76
N VAL A 340 21.79 5.24 22.89
CA VAL A 340 21.83 4.53 24.19
C VAL A 340 23.10 4.84 24.97
N GLU A 341 24.26 4.96 24.31
CA GLU A 341 25.57 5.06 24.97
C GLU A 341 26.11 6.48 25.04
N ASP A 342 25.97 7.24 23.97
CA ASP A 342 26.56 8.59 23.87
C ASP A 342 25.56 9.66 24.33
N HIS A 343 24.28 9.30 24.35
CA HIS A 343 23.16 10.11 24.80
C HIS A 343 22.29 9.37 25.82
N LYS A 344 21.16 9.98 26.17
CA LYS A 344 20.18 9.39 27.06
C LYS A 344 18.92 9.03 26.31
N LEU A 345 18.69 7.76 26.06
CA LEU A 345 17.40 7.26 25.55
C LEU A 345 16.44 7.09 26.73
N ASP A 346 15.49 8.02 26.88
CA ASP A 346 14.56 8.03 28.01
C ASP A 346 13.40 7.03 27.84
N GLY A 347 12.96 6.76 26.60
CA GLY A 347 11.92 5.76 26.36
C GLY A 347 11.50 5.52 24.92
N VAL A 348 10.71 4.45 24.72
CA VAL A 348 10.14 4.01 23.45
C VAL A 348 8.65 3.75 23.63
N ILE A 349 7.81 4.49 22.91
CA ILE A 349 6.35 4.26 22.87
C ILE A 349 6.00 3.58 21.55
N LYS A 350 5.56 2.33 21.61
CA LYS A 350 5.08 1.59 20.44
C LYS A 350 3.63 1.98 20.14
N LEU A 351 3.36 2.38 18.90
CA LEU A 351 2.03 2.75 18.42
C LEU A 351 1.35 1.56 17.71
N PRO A 352 0.01 1.45 17.74
CA PRO A 352 -0.71 0.45 16.96
C PRO A 352 -0.48 0.62 15.45
N SER A 353 -0.49 -0.49 14.71
CA SER A 353 -0.57 -0.42 13.25
C SER A 353 -1.92 0.18 12.85
N GLY A 354 -1.90 1.16 11.94
CA GLY A 354 -3.11 1.83 11.46
C GLY A 354 -3.39 3.21 12.05
N VAL A 355 -2.59 3.69 13.03
CA VAL A 355 -2.69 5.06 13.58
C VAL A 355 -2.58 6.13 12.50
N PHE A 356 -1.82 5.87 11.43
CA PHE A 356 -1.61 6.81 10.33
C PHE A 356 -2.50 6.49 9.11
N ARG A 357 -3.55 5.66 9.24
CA ARG A 357 -4.52 5.43 8.16
C ARG A 357 -5.38 6.69 7.95
N PRO A 358 -5.81 6.98 6.70
CA PRO A 358 -5.59 6.21 5.48
C PRO A 358 -4.21 6.44 4.81
N TYR A 359 -3.33 7.26 5.37
CA TYR A 359 -2.07 7.64 4.73
C TYR A 359 -1.07 6.48 4.63
N THR A 360 -0.89 5.69 5.70
CA THR A 360 0.00 4.51 5.69
C THR A 360 -0.42 3.48 6.73
N GLU A 361 -0.11 2.21 6.44
CA GLU A 361 -0.26 1.10 7.37
C GLU A 361 1.05 0.75 8.11
N ILE A 362 2.13 1.50 7.86
CA ILE A 362 3.44 1.29 8.49
C ILE A 362 3.29 1.37 10.02
N SER A 363 3.80 0.35 10.70
CA SER A 363 3.91 0.35 12.17
C SER A 363 5.02 1.31 12.60
N THR A 364 4.73 2.11 13.62
CA THR A 364 5.59 3.22 14.06
C THR A 364 5.78 3.23 15.57
N SER A 365 6.78 3.95 16.03
CA SER A 365 7.05 4.17 17.45
C SER A 365 7.57 5.59 17.67
N ILE A 366 7.46 6.09 18.89
CA ILE A 366 8.01 7.38 19.31
C ILE A 366 9.26 7.10 20.13
N LEU A 367 10.41 7.64 19.70
CA LEU A 367 11.64 7.68 20.48
C LEU A 367 11.70 8.95 21.31
N LEU A 368 11.97 8.81 22.60
CA LEU A 368 12.10 9.89 23.57
C LEU A 368 13.54 9.90 24.06
N PHE A 369 14.31 10.95 23.78
CA PHE A 369 15.73 11.02 24.14
C PHE A 369 16.20 12.42 24.50
N THR A 370 17.27 12.49 25.27
CA THR A 370 17.93 13.72 25.72
C THR A 370 19.38 13.73 25.25
N LYS A 371 19.82 14.85 24.66
CA LYS A 371 21.21 15.02 24.25
C LYS A 371 22.09 15.34 25.45
N THR A 372 23.12 14.53 25.70
CA THR A 372 24.05 14.72 26.83
C THR A 372 25.52 14.77 26.43
N ASN A 373 25.88 14.29 25.22
CA ASN A 373 27.26 14.11 24.74
C ASN A 373 28.19 13.30 25.67
N GLY A 374 27.64 12.54 26.61
CA GLY A 374 28.40 11.79 27.61
C GLY A 374 27.65 10.60 28.20
N GLY A 375 26.60 10.13 27.52
CA GLY A 375 25.74 9.05 27.98
C GLY A 375 24.73 9.47 29.05
N GLY A 376 24.28 8.52 29.86
CA GLY A 376 23.27 8.74 30.92
C GLY A 376 22.00 7.89 30.78
N THR A 377 21.99 6.92 29.86
CA THR A 377 20.98 5.87 29.83
C THR A 377 21.29 4.80 30.88
N ASP A 378 20.50 4.77 31.96
CA ASP A 378 20.52 3.67 32.94
C ASP A 378 19.47 2.61 32.54
N ASP A 379 18.22 3.06 32.42
CA ASP A 379 17.06 2.26 32.03
C ASP A 379 16.30 2.98 30.91
N VAL A 380 15.78 2.22 29.95
CA VAL A 380 14.89 2.73 28.89
C VAL A 380 13.47 2.32 29.19
N TRP A 381 12.54 3.29 29.25
CA TRP A 381 11.13 3.01 29.52
C TRP A 381 10.39 2.61 28.24
N PHE A 382 9.69 1.48 28.27
CA PHE A 382 8.92 0.94 27.16
C PHE A 382 7.43 0.99 27.47
N TYR A 383 6.62 1.40 26.49
CA TYR A 383 5.15 1.39 26.58
C TYR A 383 4.53 0.90 25.27
N GLU A 384 3.55 -0.01 25.33
CA GLU A 384 2.74 -0.41 24.17
C GLU A 384 1.35 0.23 24.21
N VAL A 385 1.11 1.14 23.26
CA VAL A 385 -0.22 1.65 22.98
C VAL A 385 -0.96 0.58 22.18
N THR A 386 -2.08 0.10 22.71
CA THR A 386 -2.96 -0.89 22.07
C THR A 386 -4.17 -0.25 21.41
N ALA A 387 -4.61 0.90 21.94
CA ALA A 387 -5.67 1.72 21.38
C ALA A 387 -5.39 3.20 21.63
N ASP A 388 -5.57 4.04 20.61
CA ASP A 388 -5.25 5.47 20.62
C ASP A 388 -6.49 6.37 20.75
N GLY A 389 -7.68 5.78 20.91
CA GLY A 389 -8.96 6.49 20.95
C GLY A 389 -9.74 6.43 19.64
N PHE A 390 -9.18 5.88 18.56
CA PHE A 390 -9.80 5.84 17.23
C PHE A 390 -9.82 4.42 16.63
N SER A 391 -10.71 4.18 15.67
CA SER A 391 -10.70 2.95 14.89
C SER A 391 -9.44 2.90 14.01
N LEU A 392 -8.73 1.77 14.03
CA LEU A 392 -7.51 1.57 13.23
C LEU A 392 -7.84 1.15 11.78
N ASP A 393 -9.02 1.51 11.28
CA ASP A 393 -9.48 1.30 9.92
C ASP A 393 -9.35 2.58 9.09
N ALA A 394 -9.66 2.52 7.79
CA ALA A 394 -9.57 3.69 6.91
C ALA A 394 -10.52 4.84 7.31
N LYS A 395 -11.54 4.58 8.12
CA LYS A 395 -12.50 5.60 8.58
C LYS A 395 -11.99 6.40 9.76
N HIS A 396 -11.03 5.85 10.52
CA HIS A 396 -10.36 6.49 11.65
C HIS A 396 -11.32 7.28 12.57
N SER A 397 -12.40 6.62 12.98
CA SER A 397 -13.52 7.21 13.73
C SER A 397 -13.29 7.15 15.24
N PRO A 398 -13.68 8.17 16.02
CA PRO A 398 -13.55 8.14 17.48
C PRO A 398 -14.27 6.94 18.11
N LEU A 399 -13.61 6.25 19.05
CA LEU A 399 -14.19 5.12 19.79
C LEU A 399 -14.87 5.53 21.10
N LEU A 400 -14.64 6.78 21.52
CA LEU A 400 -15.19 7.41 22.71
C LEU A 400 -15.78 8.78 22.34
N ALA A 401 -16.63 9.30 23.21
CA ALA A 401 -17.11 10.68 23.10
C ALA A 401 -15.93 11.67 23.12
N GLN A 402 -16.08 12.81 22.45
CA GLN A 402 -14.99 13.74 22.19
C GLN A 402 -14.30 14.27 23.46
N ASP A 403 -15.06 14.47 24.53
CA ASP A 403 -14.59 14.85 25.87
C ASP A 403 -13.70 13.78 26.56
N LYS A 404 -13.68 12.56 26.02
CA LYS A 404 -12.91 11.40 26.47
C LYS A 404 -11.79 10.99 25.49
N THR A 405 -11.54 11.77 24.45
CA THR A 405 -10.48 11.49 23.46
C THR A 405 -9.16 12.20 23.79
N GLY A 406 -8.07 11.72 23.18
CA GLY A 406 -6.74 12.33 23.32
C GLY A 406 -6.01 11.98 24.62
N PRO A 407 -4.80 12.54 24.82
CA PRO A 407 -3.95 12.28 26.00
C PRO A 407 -4.39 13.03 27.27
N ARG A 408 -5.24 14.06 27.13
CA ARG A 408 -5.79 14.87 28.23
C ARG A 408 -7.30 15.05 28.03
N PRO A 409 -8.10 13.99 28.23
CA PRO A 409 -9.54 14.10 28.12
C PRO A 409 -10.09 15.05 29.18
N ALA A 410 -11.16 15.77 28.83
CA ALA A 410 -11.86 16.66 29.75
C ALA A 410 -12.53 15.89 30.90
N VAL A 411 -12.90 14.64 30.65
CA VAL A 411 -13.44 13.71 31.64
C VAL A 411 -12.48 12.54 31.83
N ALA A 412 -12.15 12.22 33.08
CA ALA A 412 -11.28 11.07 33.39
C ALA A 412 -11.88 9.75 32.87
N LEU A 413 -11.04 8.92 32.27
CA LEU A 413 -11.45 7.62 31.73
C LEU A 413 -11.68 6.60 32.86
N GLN A 414 -12.73 5.80 32.71
CA GLN A 414 -12.93 4.61 33.51
C GLN A 414 -12.04 3.46 33.02
N GLU A 415 -11.83 2.43 33.86
CA GLU A 415 -10.94 1.31 33.54
C GLU A 415 -11.31 0.58 32.23
N ALA A 416 -12.61 0.39 31.97
CA ALA A 416 -13.10 -0.20 30.72
C ALA A 416 -12.89 0.70 29.48
N GLU A 417 -12.85 2.02 29.67
CA GLU A 417 -12.63 3.00 28.61
C GLU A 417 -11.14 3.13 28.25
N ASN A 418 -10.25 2.87 29.22
CA ASN A 418 -8.80 2.84 28.99
C ASN A 418 -8.41 1.83 27.90
N ALA A 419 -9.14 0.72 27.77
CA ALA A 419 -8.92 -0.26 26.70
C ALA A 419 -9.17 0.30 25.28
N ARG A 420 -9.82 1.46 25.16
CA ARG A 420 -10.11 2.13 23.88
C ARG A 420 -9.28 3.40 23.66
N ASN A 421 -8.71 3.98 24.71
CA ASN A 421 -7.81 5.14 24.63
C ASN A 421 -6.74 5.05 25.72
N ASN A 422 -5.54 4.58 25.37
CA ASN A 422 -4.41 4.46 26.28
C ASN A 422 -3.64 5.77 26.47
N LEU A 423 -3.87 6.79 25.65
CA LEU A 423 -3.03 8.00 25.63
C LEU A 423 -2.91 8.71 26.99
N PRO A 424 -3.98 8.83 27.79
CA PRO A 424 -3.87 9.44 29.13
C PRO A 424 -3.00 8.62 30.08
N ASP A 425 -3.04 7.29 29.98
CA ASP A 425 -2.21 6.39 30.80
C ASP A 425 -0.73 6.51 30.42
N VAL A 426 -0.42 6.66 29.12
CA VAL A 426 0.96 6.92 28.65
C VAL A 426 1.53 8.15 29.33
N VAL A 427 0.83 9.29 29.31
CA VAL A 427 1.29 10.55 29.92
C VAL A 427 1.44 10.39 31.44
N ALA A 428 0.46 9.76 32.10
CA ALA A 428 0.50 9.55 33.54
C ALA A 428 1.68 8.68 33.98
N ARG A 429 1.98 7.61 33.24
CA ARG A 429 3.09 6.69 33.54
C ARG A 429 4.44 7.26 33.15
N TRP A 430 4.53 8.02 32.05
CA TRP A 430 5.75 8.72 31.66
C TRP A 430 6.32 9.62 32.78
N LEU A 431 5.44 10.30 33.51
CA LEU A 431 5.84 11.11 34.68
C LEU A 431 6.40 10.26 35.84
N ARG A 432 6.08 8.96 35.88
CA ARG A 432 6.50 7.99 36.90
C ARG A 432 7.62 7.07 36.44
N ARG A 433 8.19 7.29 35.24
CA ARG A 433 9.23 6.44 34.63
C ARG A 433 10.48 6.22 35.52
N ASN A 434 10.87 7.25 36.27
CA ASN A 434 12.00 7.18 37.21
C ASN A 434 11.64 6.61 38.58
N GLY A 435 10.39 6.18 38.79
CA GLY A 435 9.87 5.73 40.08
C GLY A 435 9.22 4.35 39.99
N SER A 436 7.89 4.30 40.11
CA SER A 436 7.14 3.04 40.16
C SER A 436 7.29 2.18 38.90
N GLU A 437 7.51 2.79 37.74
CA GLU A 437 7.62 2.09 36.46
C GLU A 437 8.84 1.15 36.37
N ARG A 438 9.91 1.41 37.13
CA ARG A 438 11.10 0.52 37.18
C ARG A 438 10.84 -0.81 37.86
N ARG A 439 9.75 -0.91 38.65
CA ARG A 439 9.37 -2.12 39.40
C ARG A 439 8.30 -2.96 38.70
N ARG A 440 7.88 -2.56 37.49
CA ARG A 440 6.82 -3.25 36.75
C ARG A 440 7.35 -4.51 36.08
N SER A 441 6.47 -5.50 35.95
CA SER A 441 6.77 -6.78 35.29
C SER A 441 6.94 -6.57 33.78
N ARG A 442 7.76 -7.42 33.14
CA ARG A 442 7.90 -7.50 31.68
C ARG A 442 6.63 -7.96 30.95
N SER A 443 5.64 -8.46 31.69
CA SER A 443 4.31 -8.81 31.17
C SER A 443 3.33 -7.63 31.13
N ASP A 444 3.67 -6.51 31.78
CA ASP A 444 2.80 -5.34 31.87
C ASP A 444 2.86 -4.51 30.59
N GLN A 445 1.86 -3.64 30.42
CA GLN A 445 1.79 -2.71 29.28
C GLN A 445 2.96 -1.70 29.21
N SER A 446 3.62 -1.46 30.34
CA SER A 446 4.84 -0.66 30.42
C SER A 446 5.84 -1.23 31.42
N PHE A 447 7.13 -1.10 31.10
CA PHE A 447 8.24 -1.59 31.92
C PHE A 447 9.54 -0.87 31.55
N SER A 448 10.58 -0.95 32.38
CA SER A 448 11.87 -0.29 32.14
C SER A 448 12.98 -1.33 31.92
N VAL A 449 13.74 -1.23 30.83
CA VAL A 449 14.80 -2.17 30.45
C VAL A 449 16.18 -1.58 30.79
N PRO A 450 17.03 -2.26 31.58
CA PRO A 450 18.38 -1.81 31.86
C PRO A 450 19.22 -1.72 30.58
N ARG A 451 20.12 -0.74 30.53
CA ARG A 451 21.03 -0.51 29.40
C ARG A 451 21.85 -1.76 29.06
N GLU A 452 22.36 -2.51 30.04
CA GLU A 452 23.20 -3.68 29.76
C GLU A 452 22.44 -4.76 28.98
N GLU A 453 21.14 -4.93 29.26
CA GLU A 453 20.28 -5.87 28.54
C GLU A 453 20.09 -5.44 27.07
N ILE A 454 19.96 -4.14 26.83
CA ILE A 454 19.84 -3.56 25.49
C ILE A 454 21.12 -3.78 24.68
N ILE A 455 22.29 -3.63 25.31
CA ILE A 455 23.59 -3.92 24.68
C ILE A 455 23.69 -5.41 24.31
N VAL A 456 23.29 -6.31 25.21
CA VAL A 456 23.28 -7.77 24.95
C VAL A 456 22.36 -8.13 23.79
N GLN A 457 21.24 -7.43 23.63
CA GLN A 457 20.31 -7.59 22.50
C GLN A 457 20.72 -6.79 21.25
N ASP A 458 22.01 -6.44 21.12
CA ASP A 458 22.56 -5.77 19.93
C ASP A 458 21.82 -4.44 19.62
N TYR A 459 21.53 -3.71 20.70
CA TYR A 459 20.79 -2.45 20.72
C TYR A 459 19.38 -2.54 20.12
N ASN A 460 18.74 -3.71 20.13
CA ASN A 460 17.36 -3.84 19.67
C ASN A 460 16.41 -3.07 20.59
N LEU A 461 15.66 -2.12 20.04
CA LEU A 461 14.72 -1.27 20.78
C LEU A 461 13.26 -1.64 20.52
N SER A 462 12.97 -2.86 20.03
CA SER A 462 11.59 -3.32 19.85
C SER A 462 10.97 -3.76 21.18
N PHE A 463 9.79 -3.21 21.49
CA PHE A 463 9.01 -3.58 22.69
C PHE A 463 8.86 -5.11 22.87
N ASN A 464 8.55 -5.81 21.78
CA ASN A 464 8.35 -7.26 21.77
C ASN A 464 9.61 -8.08 22.12
N CYS A 465 10.81 -7.48 22.02
CA CYS A 465 12.07 -8.15 22.36
C CYS A 465 12.18 -8.45 23.85
N TYR A 466 11.55 -7.61 24.69
CA TYR A 466 11.69 -7.65 26.15
C TYR A 466 10.41 -8.10 26.86
N ARG A 467 9.29 -8.26 26.14
CA ARG A 467 8.02 -8.65 26.74
C ARG A 467 8.01 -10.13 27.13
N GLU A 468 7.73 -10.41 28.39
CA GLU A 468 7.49 -11.76 28.89
C GLU A 468 6.02 -12.13 28.69
N ILE A 469 5.74 -13.10 27.83
CA ILE A 469 4.38 -13.61 27.63
C ILE A 469 4.06 -14.54 28.81
N GLY A 470 3.31 -14.01 29.78
CA GLY A 470 2.79 -14.80 30.90
C GLY A 470 2.02 -16.03 30.41
N SER A 471 2.30 -17.17 31.01
CA SER A 471 1.55 -18.42 30.83
C SER A 471 0.10 -18.23 31.30
N GLY A 472 -0.83 -17.95 30.39
CA GLY A 472 -2.25 -17.96 30.74
C GLY A 472 -3.20 -17.30 29.75
N LYS A 473 -4.14 -18.12 29.22
CA LYS A 473 -5.36 -17.80 28.46
C LYS A 473 -5.17 -17.49 26.96
N LYS A 474 -5.13 -18.59 26.18
CA LYS A 474 -5.57 -18.60 24.78
C LYS A 474 -7.07 -18.26 24.74
N THR A 475 -7.43 -17.10 24.22
CA THR A 475 -8.78 -16.81 23.73
C THR A 475 -9.02 -17.57 22.44
N GLY A 476 -10.16 -18.27 22.37
CA GLY A 476 -10.43 -19.34 21.40
C GLY A 476 -10.32 -18.96 19.93
N ARG A 477 -9.81 -19.90 19.15
CA ARG A 477 -10.03 -20.05 17.71
C ARG A 477 -10.16 -21.53 17.41
N VAL A 478 -11.20 -21.85 16.63
CA VAL A 478 -11.41 -22.94 15.65
C VAL A 478 -10.72 -24.27 15.96
N GLU A 479 -11.51 -25.36 15.97
CA GLU A 479 -11.06 -26.73 16.29
C GLU A 479 -9.84 -27.16 15.44
N ASP A 480 -8.63 -27.02 15.99
CA ASP A 480 -7.41 -27.59 15.42
C ASP A 480 -7.46 -29.13 15.51
N TRP A 481 -7.03 -29.83 14.46
CA TRP A 481 -6.92 -31.29 14.48
C TRP A 481 -5.58 -31.72 15.08
N ARG A 482 -5.58 -32.67 16.01
CA ARG A 482 -4.33 -33.27 16.48
C ARG A 482 -3.87 -34.33 15.47
N LEU A 483 -2.60 -34.26 15.04
CA LEU A 483 -2.06 -35.15 14.01
C LEU A 483 -2.27 -36.64 14.33
N GLY A 484 -2.09 -37.05 15.58
CA GLY A 484 -2.28 -38.42 16.04
C GLY A 484 -3.72 -38.94 15.96
N ASP A 485 -4.72 -38.07 15.80
CA ASP A 485 -6.13 -38.47 15.71
C ASP A 485 -6.50 -39.01 14.31
N PHE A 486 -5.68 -38.70 13.30
CA PHE A 486 -5.91 -39.06 11.90
C PHE A 486 -4.68 -39.59 11.16
N ALA A 487 -3.52 -39.68 11.82
CA ALA A 487 -2.30 -40.25 11.25
C ALA A 487 -1.49 -41.07 12.28
N GLU A 488 -0.83 -42.12 11.81
CA GLU A 488 0.12 -42.92 12.60
C GLU A 488 1.55 -42.38 12.41
N VAL A 489 2.28 -42.16 13.51
CA VAL A 489 3.68 -41.69 13.46
C VAL A 489 4.66 -42.84 13.77
N ILE A 490 5.41 -43.25 12.75
CA ILE A 490 6.34 -44.39 12.77
C ILE A 490 7.79 -43.88 12.68
N SER A 491 8.74 -44.63 13.25
CA SER A 491 10.18 -44.34 13.07
C SER A 491 10.85 -45.45 12.27
N GLY A 492 11.65 -45.04 11.29
CA GLY A 492 12.62 -45.91 10.64
C GLY A 492 13.70 -46.37 11.61
N TRP A 493 14.19 -47.60 11.40
CA TRP A 493 15.07 -48.27 12.36
C TRP A 493 16.29 -48.92 11.71
N VAL A 494 16.38 -49.03 10.38
CA VAL A 494 17.52 -49.71 9.75
C VAL A 494 18.82 -48.94 10.06
N PRO A 495 19.75 -49.53 10.84
CA PRO A 495 20.98 -48.85 11.24
C PRO A 495 21.93 -48.62 10.06
N VAL A 496 22.70 -47.52 10.10
CA VAL A 496 23.67 -47.18 9.02
C VAL A 496 24.68 -48.30 8.75
N ARG A 497 25.10 -49.03 9.79
CA ARG A 497 26.02 -50.18 9.67
C ARG A 497 25.48 -51.36 8.87
N GLU A 498 24.16 -51.44 8.65
CA GLU A 498 23.53 -52.48 7.85
C GLU A 498 23.39 -52.05 6.37
N LEU A 499 23.85 -50.85 6.01
CA LEU A 499 23.71 -50.27 4.67
C LEU A 499 24.97 -50.43 3.82
N GLU A 500 24.79 -50.85 2.58
CA GLU A 500 25.82 -50.90 1.54
C GLU A 500 25.53 -49.82 0.48
N TRP A 501 26.50 -48.95 0.22
CA TRP A 501 26.34 -47.71 -0.57
C TRP A 501 26.92 -47.80 -2.00
N ASP A 502 27.64 -48.86 -2.35
CA ASP A 502 28.50 -48.94 -3.55
C ASP A 502 27.90 -49.77 -4.71
N THR A 503 26.57 -49.87 -4.79
CA THR A 503 25.92 -50.86 -5.68
C THR A 503 25.41 -50.26 -7.00
N ARG A 504 26.01 -50.68 -8.13
CA ARG A 504 25.46 -50.54 -9.50
C ARG A 504 24.66 -51.80 -9.91
N PRO A 505 23.74 -51.72 -10.89
CA PRO A 505 22.55 -52.57 -10.92
C PRO A 505 22.79 -53.94 -11.57
N ALA A 506 22.35 -55.00 -10.90
CA ALA A 506 21.99 -56.27 -11.51
C ALA A 506 20.99 -56.98 -10.58
N ASP A 507 19.70 -56.87 -10.90
CA ASP A 507 18.61 -57.73 -10.42
C ASP A 507 18.35 -57.81 -8.90
N LEU A 508 18.34 -56.68 -8.20
CA LEU A 508 17.95 -56.63 -6.77
C LEU A 508 16.57 -56.01 -6.56
N LEU A 509 15.71 -56.75 -5.85
CA LEU A 509 14.32 -56.39 -5.52
C LEU A 509 14.26 -55.06 -4.74
N ASN A 510 13.38 -54.13 -5.15
CA ASN A 510 13.10 -52.85 -4.46
C ASN A 510 12.92 -53.03 -2.94
N GLU A 511 12.43 -54.18 -2.50
CA GLU A 511 12.23 -54.54 -1.10
C GLU A 511 13.46 -54.49 -0.19
N GLN A 512 14.68 -54.53 -0.74
CA GLN A 512 15.93 -54.50 0.03
C GLN A 512 16.53 -53.10 0.18
N ARG A 513 16.01 -52.11 -0.54
CA ARG A 513 16.52 -50.74 -0.55
C ARG A 513 16.00 -49.93 0.64
N VAL A 514 16.84 -49.02 1.13
CA VAL A 514 16.59 -48.27 2.37
C VAL A 514 16.65 -46.77 2.12
N LEU A 515 15.55 -46.07 2.41
CA LEU A 515 15.54 -44.62 2.47
C LEU A 515 16.18 -44.17 3.80
N HIS A 516 17.41 -43.66 3.74
CA HIS A 516 18.13 -43.15 4.91
C HIS A 516 17.89 -41.65 5.13
N ALA A 517 17.91 -41.19 6.39
CA ALA A 517 17.58 -39.80 6.74
C ALA A 517 18.47 -38.76 6.04
N SER A 518 19.75 -39.08 5.77
CA SER A 518 20.67 -38.19 5.05
C SER A 518 20.26 -37.94 3.59
N LEU A 519 19.47 -38.83 3.01
CA LEU A 519 19.01 -38.78 1.62
C LEU A 519 17.67 -38.06 1.46
N LEU A 520 17.02 -37.69 2.57
CA LEU A 520 15.81 -36.85 2.53
C LEU A 520 16.20 -35.43 2.10
N ALA A 521 16.17 -35.18 0.80
CA ALA A 521 16.40 -33.91 0.13
C ALA A 521 15.21 -33.59 -0.79
N SER A 522 15.19 -32.38 -1.36
CA SER A 522 14.21 -31.98 -2.37
C SER A 522 14.97 -31.48 -3.61
N PRO A 523 14.94 -32.24 -4.73
CA PRO A 523 14.17 -33.48 -4.97
C PRO A 523 14.71 -34.70 -4.20
N LEU A 524 13.86 -35.72 -4.04
CA LEU A 524 14.27 -37.04 -3.53
C LEU A 524 15.21 -37.73 -4.55
N PRO A 525 16.14 -38.60 -4.12
CA PRO A 525 17.02 -39.35 -5.03
C PRO A 525 16.25 -40.35 -5.89
N ASN A 526 16.87 -40.95 -6.91
CA ASN A 526 16.25 -42.08 -7.57
C ASN A 526 16.30 -43.31 -6.66
N VAL A 527 15.29 -44.17 -6.72
CA VAL A 527 15.22 -45.39 -5.91
C VAL A 527 16.44 -46.29 -6.16
N GLU A 528 16.95 -46.32 -7.40
CA GLU A 528 18.12 -47.11 -7.79
C GLU A 528 19.41 -46.68 -7.07
N ASP A 529 19.49 -45.42 -6.64
CA ASP A 529 20.64 -44.84 -5.94
C ASP A 529 20.56 -45.05 -4.41
N LEU A 530 19.48 -45.64 -3.91
CA LEU A 530 19.32 -45.92 -2.48
C LEU A 530 20.18 -47.11 -2.05
N PRO A 531 20.81 -47.02 -0.85
CA PRO A 531 21.63 -48.10 -0.32
C PRO A 531 20.81 -49.35 -0.05
N LEU A 532 21.47 -50.50 -0.13
CA LEU A 532 20.88 -51.79 0.14
C LEU A 532 21.12 -52.23 1.58
N ARG A 533 20.16 -52.96 2.14
CA ARG A 533 20.32 -53.59 3.44
C ARG A 533 21.02 -54.94 3.30
N THR A 534 22.17 -55.08 3.94
CA THR A 534 23.02 -56.30 3.91
C THR A 534 22.42 -57.51 4.64
N THR A 535 21.43 -57.31 5.51
CA THR A 535 20.78 -58.39 6.28
C THR A 535 19.44 -58.81 5.67
N THR A 536 19.12 -60.10 5.70
CA THR A 536 17.82 -60.65 5.25
C THR A 536 16.64 -60.38 6.21
N ARG A 537 16.84 -59.57 7.25
CA ARG A 537 15.82 -59.29 8.26
C ARG A 537 14.75 -58.35 7.71
N GLN A 538 13.51 -58.82 7.66
CA GLN A 538 12.35 -58.03 7.26
C GLN A 538 12.10 -56.84 8.23
N PRO A 539 11.82 -55.62 7.73
CA PRO A 539 11.49 -54.48 8.58
C PRO A 539 10.08 -54.64 9.16
N LYS A 540 9.85 -54.01 10.32
CA LYS A 540 8.51 -54.03 10.95
C LYS A 540 7.47 -53.25 10.13
N TYR A 541 7.91 -52.21 9.43
CA TYR A 541 7.08 -51.36 8.57
C TYR A 541 7.81 -51.11 7.26
N ARG A 542 7.06 -51.15 6.16
CA ARG A 542 7.52 -50.73 4.82
C ARG A 542 6.85 -49.41 4.45
N LEU A 543 7.55 -48.63 3.63
CA LEU A 543 7.04 -47.37 3.08
C LEU A 543 5.90 -47.65 2.10
N GLN A 544 4.90 -46.77 2.10
CA GLN A 544 3.73 -46.81 1.22
C GLN A 544 3.65 -45.52 0.40
N GLU A 545 3.03 -45.60 -0.78
CA GLU A 545 2.66 -44.40 -1.53
C GLU A 545 1.82 -43.47 -0.64
N GLY A 546 2.11 -42.16 -0.66
CA GLY A 546 1.39 -41.18 0.14
C GLY A 546 1.85 -41.06 1.59
N ASP A 547 2.78 -41.90 2.06
CA ASP A 547 3.44 -41.68 3.35
C ASP A 547 4.19 -40.34 3.34
N ILE A 548 4.06 -39.57 4.42
CA ILE A 548 4.85 -38.35 4.61
C ILE A 548 6.13 -38.72 5.36
N VAL A 549 7.29 -38.42 4.80
CA VAL A 549 8.58 -38.70 5.43
C VAL A 549 9.34 -37.43 5.78
N GLY A 550 10.08 -37.46 6.88
CA GLY A 550 10.94 -36.36 7.32
C GLY A 550 12.07 -36.83 8.22
N ARG A 551 13.02 -35.93 8.50
CA ARG A 551 14.13 -36.21 9.42
C ARG A 551 13.70 -36.02 10.87
N ASP A 552 14.24 -36.83 11.78
CA ASP A 552 14.05 -36.67 13.23
C ASP A 552 14.84 -35.48 13.82
N LEU A 553 15.65 -34.79 13.01
CA LEU A 553 16.44 -33.62 13.39
C LEU A 553 15.61 -32.33 13.40
N ALA A 554 15.69 -31.55 14.47
CA ALA A 554 14.82 -30.39 14.65
C ALA A 554 15.17 -29.19 13.76
N SER A 555 16.40 -29.08 13.25
CA SER A 555 16.91 -27.92 12.48
C SER A 555 16.93 -28.10 10.96
N GLN A 556 16.73 -29.32 10.44
CA GLN A 556 16.68 -29.62 9.00
C GLN A 556 15.58 -30.64 8.73
N ARG A 557 14.35 -30.15 8.52
CA ARG A 557 13.16 -30.98 8.33
C ARG A 557 12.70 -30.89 6.88
N ASN A 558 13.23 -31.77 6.04
CA ASN A 558 12.73 -31.94 4.68
C ASN A 558 11.55 -32.91 4.74
N TRP A 559 10.34 -32.37 4.90
CA TRP A 559 9.11 -33.14 4.82
C TRP A 559 8.69 -33.31 3.36
N THR A 560 8.34 -34.53 2.96
CA THR A 560 7.84 -34.80 1.62
C THR A 560 6.85 -35.94 1.63
N VAL A 561 5.89 -35.91 0.70
CA VAL A 561 5.02 -37.05 0.41
C VAL A 561 5.81 -38.02 -0.48
N LEU A 562 5.74 -39.32 -0.20
CA LEU A 562 6.41 -40.35 -0.99
C LEU A 562 5.62 -40.68 -2.27
N PRO A 563 6.27 -40.66 -3.45
CA PRO A 563 5.68 -41.14 -4.69
C PRO A 563 5.61 -42.68 -4.73
N SER A 564 4.83 -43.22 -5.67
CA SER A 564 4.58 -44.67 -5.82
C SER A 564 5.84 -45.51 -6.05
N GLU A 565 6.88 -44.94 -6.68
CA GLU A 565 8.18 -45.59 -6.88
C GLU A 565 8.88 -45.99 -5.57
N TYR A 566 8.55 -45.34 -4.45
CA TYR A 566 9.10 -45.62 -3.13
C TYR A 566 8.33 -46.74 -2.37
N GLU A 567 7.29 -47.30 -2.97
CA GLU A 567 6.48 -48.33 -2.34
C GLU A 567 7.30 -49.60 -2.01
N GLY A 568 7.11 -50.13 -0.80
CA GLY A 568 7.76 -51.37 -0.36
C GLY A 568 9.18 -51.19 0.18
N LEU A 569 9.78 -49.99 0.08
CA LEU A 569 11.10 -49.67 0.62
C LEU A 569 11.16 -49.75 2.15
N GLN A 570 12.37 -49.91 2.70
CA GLN A 570 12.61 -49.87 4.14
C GLN A 570 13.02 -48.45 4.59
N ALA A 571 12.68 -48.09 5.83
CA ALA A 571 13.06 -46.80 6.41
C ALA A 571 14.27 -46.91 7.34
N GLY A 572 15.30 -46.13 7.05
CA GLY A 572 16.53 -46.02 7.82
C GLY A 572 16.36 -45.30 9.16
N GLN A 573 17.33 -45.48 10.03
CA GLN A 573 17.41 -44.75 11.29
C GLN A 573 17.36 -43.22 11.05
N GLY A 574 16.55 -42.51 11.83
CA GLY A 574 16.39 -41.05 11.74
C GLY A 574 15.31 -40.59 10.74
N VAL A 575 14.66 -41.51 10.02
CA VAL A 575 13.46 -41.21 9.22
C VAL A 575 12.22 -41.31 10.09
N LEU A 576 11.39 -40.26 10.09
CA LEU A 576 10.05 -40.26 10.64
C LEU A 576 9.07 -40.44 9.49
N ILE A 577 8.06 -41.28 9.70
CA ILE A 577 6.99 -41.57 8.73
C ILE A 577 5.67 -41.16 9.39
N ILE A 578 4.88 -40.34 8.72
CA ILE A 578 3.52 -40.01 9.10
C ILE A 578 2.62 -40.64 8.05
N ARG A 579 1.84 -41.65 8.47
CA ARG A 579 0.90 -42.35 7.61
C ARG A 579 -0.51 -41.87 7.90
N ILE A 580 -1.17 -41.26 6.93
CA ILE A 580 -2.55 -40.81 7.10
C ILE A 580 -3.46 -42.03 7.16
N THR A 581 -4.18 -42.21 8.27
CA THR A 581 -5.10 -43.33 8.51
C THR A 581 -6.56 -42.93 8.33
N ARG A 582 -6.86 -41.63 8.39
CA ARG A 582 -8.18 -41.06 8.10
C ARG A 582 -8.03 -39.89 7.16
N ASN A 583 -8.74 -39.94 6.03
CA ASN A 583 -8.73 -38.89 5.02
C ASN A 583 -9.56 -37.67 5.48
N ILE A 584 -9.05 -36.94 6.47
CA ILE A 584 -9.61 -35.66 6.95
C ILE A 584 -8.98 -34.48 6.21
N VAL A 585 -7.70 -34.60 5.84
CA VAL A 585 -6.94 -33.59 5.10
C VAL A 585 -5.91 -34.25 4.16
N PRO A 586 -5.60 -33.66 2.99
CA PRO A 586 -4.56 -34.20 2.10
C PRO A 586 -3.16 -34.20 2.72
N ALA A 587 -2.32 -35.16 2.33
CA ALA A 587 -0.95 -35.30 2.83
C ALA A 587 -0.08 -34.07 2.51
N GLU A 588 -0.32 -33.47 1.35
CA GLU A 588 0.38 -32.29 0.85
C GLU A 588 0.13 -31.07 1.74
N TYR A 589 -1.08 -30.93 2.31
CA TYR A 589 -1.39 -29.87 3.25
C TYR A 589 -0.68 -30.06 4.59
N VAL A 590 -0.59 -31.30 5.08
CA VAL A 590 0.16 -31.64 6.30
C VAL A 590 1.65 -31.33 6.11
N VAL A 591 2.24 -31.70 4.96
CA VAL A 591 3.62 -31.36 4.61
C VAL A 591 3.83 -29.84 4.53
N THR A 592 2.88 -29.12 3.95
CA THR A 592 2.92 -27.65 3.84
C THR A 592 2.96 -27.01 5.23
N TYR A 593 2.07 -27.42 6.14
CA TYR A 593 2.07 -26.91 7.52
C TYR A 593 3.34 -27.28 8.27
N LEU A 594 3.80 -28.53 8.18
CA LEU A 594 5.02 -29.01 8.83
C LEU A 594 6.30 -28.27 8.38
N SER A 595 6.25 -27.64 7.21
CA SER A 595 7.33 -26.83 6.64
C SER A 595 7.30 -25.36 7.09
N THR A 596 6.32 -24.96 7.92
CA THR A 596 6.19 -23.58 8.41
C THR A 596 6.99 -23.31 9.70
N PRO A 597 7.42 -22.05 9.94
CA PRO A 597 8.01 -21.66 11.23
C PRO A 597 7.06 -21.87 12.42
N GLN A 598 5.74 -21.86 12.19
CA GLN A 598 4.73 -22.09 13.21
C GLN A 598 4.74 -23.54 13.70
N ALA A 599 4.74 -24.52 12.78
CA ALA A 599 4.89 -25.93 13.12
C ALA A 599 6.26 -26.22 13.77
N GLU A 600 7.31 -25.51 13.32
CA GLU A 600 8.63 -25.64 13.93
C GLU A 600 8.64 -25.22 15.40
N LYS A 601 8.05 -24.06 15.73
CA LYS A 601 7.93 -23.56 17.11
C LYS A 601 7.03 -24.43 17.99
N ALA A 602 6.02 -25.07 17.40
CA ALA A 602 5.10 -25.94 18.12
C ALA A 602 5.70 -27.30 18.51
N LEU A 603 6.82 -27.72 17.88
CA LEU A 603 7.49 -28.97 18.18
C LEU A 603 8.61 -28.80 19.22
N PRO A 604 8.52 -29.43 20.41
CA PRO A 604 9.56 -29.41 21.42
C PRO A 604 10.91 -29.92 20.88
N ARG A 605 12.00 -29.27 21.28
CA ARG A 605 13.37 -29.67 20.93
C ARG A 605 14.00 -30.43 22.10
N TYR A 606 14.39 -31.70 21.88
CA TYR A 606 15.02 -32.54 22.90
C TYR A 606 16.43 -33.00 22.47
N GLY A 607 17.38 -33.02 23.41
CA GLY A 607 18.76 -33.49 23.17
C GLY A 607 19.79 -32.35 23.24
N GLY A 608 21.07 -32.69 23.50
CA GLY A 608 22.18 -31.75 23.65
C GLY A 608 22.56 -31.03 22.34
N VAL A 609 23.76 -31.30 21.81
CA VAL A 609 24.34 -30.56 20.66
C VAL A 609 23.48 -30.60 19.39
N ILE A 610 22.62 -31.62 19.20
CA ILE A 610 21.71 -31.73 18.04
C ILE A 610 20.29 -32.06 18.53
N PRO A 611 19.32 -31.12 18.45
CA PRO A 611 17.96 -31.34 18.89
C PRO A 611 17.18 -32.29 17.97
N ARG A 612 16.40 -33.21 18.55
CA ARG A 612 15.55 -34.20 17.86
C ARG A 612 14.07 -34.07 18.23
N VAL A 613 13.21 -34.59 17.37
CA VAL A 613 11.74 -34.66 17.54
C VAL A 613 11.33 -36.08 17.94
N LYS A 614 10.55 -36.23 19.02
CA LYS A 614 10.00 -37.54 19.39
C LYS A 614 8.69 -37.80 18.63
N ARG A 615 8.39 -39.07 18.36
CA ARG A 615 7.12 -39.50 17.76
C ARG A 615 5.89 -38.98 18.50
N ALA A 616 5.93 -39.02 19.83
CA ALA A 616 4.83 -38.56 20.68
C ALA A 616 4.56 -37.06 20.53
N ASP A 617 5.61 -36.25 20.38
CA ASP A 617 5.48 -34.80 20.20
C ASP A 617 4.89 -34.47 18.83
N LEU A 618 5.30 -35.20 17.80
CA LEU A 618 4.77 -35.05 16.44
C LEU A 618 3.30 -35.48 16.39
N ALA A 619 2.93 -36.59 17.03
CA ALA A 619 1.54 -37.02 17.15
C ALA A 619 0.66 -36.04 17.95
N ASN A 620 1.26 -35.21 18.82
CA ASN A 620 0.56 -34.17 19.59
C ASN A 620 0.47 -32.83 18.87
N LEU A 621 1.04 -32.71 17.67
CA LEU A 621 1.04 -31.47 16.92
C LEU A 621 -0.38 -31.10 16.48
N ALA A 622 -0.79 -29.88 16.81
CA ALA A 622 -2.03 -29.28 16.32
C ALA A 622 -1.85 -28.81 14.87
N ILE A 623 -2.69 -29.34 13.97
CA ILE A 623 -2.79 -29.00 12.56
C ILE A 623 -4.03 -28.11 12.40
N PRO A 624 -3.88 -26.86 11.93
CA PRO A 624 -5.02 -25.96 11.70
C PRO A 624 -6.01 -26.54 10.69
N ALA A 625 -7.30 -26.53 11.04
CA ALA A 625 -8.36 -26.97 10.14
C ALA A 625 -8.46 -26.06 8.91
N CYS A 626 -8.68 -26.66 7.74
CA CYS A 626 -8.86 -25.97 6.46
C CYS A 626 -10.18 -26.41 5.82
N ASP A 627 -11.06 -25.45 5.54
CA ASP A 627 -12.29 -25.69 4.79
C ASP A 627 -11.97 -25.95 3.31
N GLY A 628 -12.66 -26.92 2.70
CA GLY A 628 -12.52 -27.25 1.28
C GLY A 628 -12.58 -28.76 1.01
N ASP A 629 -12.85 -29.14 -0.24
CA ASP A 629 -12.67 -30.53 -0.68
C ASP A 629 -11.19 -30.83 -0.99
N PHE A 630 -10.84 -32.12 -1.00
CA PHE A 630 -9.47 -32.60 -1.12
C PHE A 630 -8.79 -32.19 -2.43
N GLU A 631 -9.55 -32.06 -3.52
CA GLU A 631 -9.01 -31.71 -4.84
C GLU A 631 -8.69 -30.21 -4.90
N SER A 632 -9.58 -29.37 -4.36
CA SER A 632 -9.34 -27.94 -4.21
C SER A 632 -8.14 -27.63 -3.33
N ILE A 633 -7.97 -28.34 -2.20
CA ILE A 633 -6.82 -28.14 -1.31
C ILE A 633 -5.52 -28.59 -2.00
N ARG A 634 -5.52 -29.75 -2.67
CA ARG A 634 -4.33 -30.24 -3.40
C ARG A 634 -3.92 -29.31 -4.53
N SER A 635 -4.88 -28.81 -5.31
CA SER A 635 -4.59 -27.84 -6.37
C SER A 635 -3.98 -26.55 -5.83
N ALA A 636 -4.54 -25.99 -4.74
CA ALA A 636 -4.01 -24.78 -4.12
C ALA A 636 -2.59 -24.99 -3.55
N VAL A 637 -2.33 -26.14 -2.92
CA VAL A 637 -1.00 -26.49 -2.41
C VAL A 637 0.00 -26.74 -3.54
N SER A 638 -0.42 -27.37 -4.65
CA SER A 638 0.43 -27.56 -5.84
C SER A 638 0.91 -26.24 -6.40
N ILE A 639 0.00 -25.28 -6.59
CA ILE A 639 0.31 -23.93 -7.09
C ILE A 639 1.29 -23.22 -6.14
N LEU A 640 1.10 -23.36 -4.83
CA LEU A 640 2.01 -22.79 -3.83
C LEU A 640 3.40 -23.43 -3.90
N ASN A 641 3.48 -24.74 -4.10
CA ASN A 641 4.74 -25.47 -4.23
C ASN A 641 5.47 -25.15 -5.54
N GLU A 642 4.73 -24.97 -6.65
CA GLU A 642 5.26 -24.48 -7.92
C GLU A 642 5.87 -23.08 -7.75
N GLY A 643 5.16 -22.17 -7.08
CA GLY A 643 5.66 -20.83 -6.76
C GLY A 643 6.93 -20.85 -5.91
N ASN A 644 6.96 -21.67 -4.84
CA ASN A 644 8.15 -21.85 -4.01
C ASN A 644 9.32 -22.48 -4.80
N GLY A 645 9.03 -23.40 -5.72
CA GLY A 645 10.01 -24.02 -6.60
C GLY A 645 10.68 -23.00 -7.51
N GLU A 646 9.90 -22.08 -8.08
CA GLU A 646 10.43 -21.04 -8.96
C GLU A 646 11.26 -19.99 -8.19
N VAL A 647 10.81 -19.58 -6.99
CA VAL A 647 11.59 -18.70 -6.11
C VAL A 647 12.92 -19.35 -5.72
N LYS A 648 12.91 -20.66 -5.41
CA LYS A 648 14.14 -21.41 -5.11
C LYS A 648 15.05 -21.47 -6.33
N ARG A 649 14.51 -21.71 -7.53
CA ARG A 649 15.27 -21.73 -8.80
C ARG A 649 15.96 -20.39 -9.07
N ILE A 650 15.25 -19.29 -8.87
CA ILE A 650 15.79 -17.92 -9.00
C ILE A 650 16.92 -17.70 -8.00
N LYS A 651 16.72 -18.12 -6.74
CA LYS A 651 17.74 -18.03 -5.70
C LYS A 651 18.98 -18.86 -6.04
N ASP A 652 18.80 -20.10 -6.48
CA ASP A 652 19.89 -21.01 -6.86
C ASP A 652 20.66 -20.50 -8.08
N GLN A 653 19.98 -19.88 -9.05
CA GLN A 653 20.61 -19.21 -10.20
C GLN A 653 21.47 -18.01 -9.77
N LEU A 654 20.96 -17.18 -8.86
CA LEU A 654 21.71 -16.05 -8.31
C LEU A 654 22.95 -16.51 -7.52
N GLU A 655 22.80 -17.58 -6.73
CA GLU A 655 23.91 -18.18 -5.98
C GLU A 655 24.97 -18.79 -6.92
N THR A 656 24.54 -19.51 -7.95
CA THR A 656 25.44 -20.08 -8.97
C THR A 656 26.20 -18.97 -9.71
N SER A 657 25.51 -17.91 -10.11
CA SER A 657 26.12 -16.74 -10.75
C SER A 657 27.11 -16.01 -9.83
N ARG A 658 26.82 -15.95 -8.53
CA ARG A 658 27.74 -15.38 -7.54
C ARG A 658 29.00 -16.23 -7.37
N MET A 659 28.88 -17.56 -7.38
CA MET A 659 30.01 -18.49 -7.27
C MET A 659 30.90 -18.45 -8.52
N SER A 660 30.31 -18.36 -9.72
CA SER A 660 31.06 -18.39 -10.99
C SER A 660 32.02 -17.20 -11.16
N ILE A 661 31.73 -16.06 -10.52
CA ILE A 661 32.63 -14.87 -10.47
C ILE A 661 34.04 -15.24 -9.99
N PHE A 662 34.13 -16.20 -9.06
CA PHE A 662 35.40 -16.56 -8.39
C PHE A 662 36.08 -17.81 -8.95
N GLU A 663 35.50 -18.46 -9.97
CA GLU A 663 36.14 -19.58 -10.67
C GLU A 663 37.44 -19.14 -11.36
N ASP A 664 38.34 -20.09 -11.61
CA ASP A 664 39.63 -19.85 -12.26
C ASP A 664 39.48 -19.12 -13.61
N GLY A 665 40.38 -18.17 -13.86
CA GLY A 665 40.31 -17.27 -15.02
C GLY A 665 41.13 -15.99 -14.84
N THR A 666 41.25 -15.20 -15.91
CA THR A 666 41.94 -13.91 -15.89
C THR A 666 41.13 -12.86 -15.13
N LYS A 667 41.76 -11.72 -14.81
CA LYS A 667 41.05 -10.57 -14.21
C LYS A 667 39.91 -10.06 -15.11
N GLY A 668 40.05 -10.17 -16.43
CA GLY A 668 39.02 -9.81 -17.40
C GLY A 668 37.82 -10.77 -17.35
N ASP A 669 38.07 -12.07 -17.25
CA ASP A 669 36.99 -13.09 -17.17
C ASP A 669 36.14 -12.89 -15.91
N ARG A 670 36.78 -12.61 -14.77
CA ARG A 670 36.07 -12.31 -13.52
C ARG A 670 35.25 -11.03 -13.58
N ARG A 671 35.75 -10.01 -14.30
CA ARG A 671 35.03 -8.75 -14.56
C ARG A 671 33.78 -9.00 -15.40
N ILE A 672 33.89 -9.80 -16.46
CA ILE A 672 32.76 -10.17 -17.33
C ILE A 672 31.70 -10.96 -16.55
N ARG A 673 32.10 -11.96 -15.75
CA ARG A 673 31.16 -12.74 -14.93
C ARG A 673 30.48 -11.89 -13.84
N LEU A 674 31.19 -10.91 -13.26
CA LEU A 674 30.61 -9.96 -12.29
C LEU A 674 29.55 -9.06 -12.95
N GLU A 675 29.81 -8.57 -14.16
CA GLU A 675 28.86 -7.76 -14.94
C GLU A 675 27.62 -8.61 -15.31
N GLN A 676 27.82 -9.84 -15.78
CA GLN A 676 26.73 -10.79 -16.06
C GLN A 676 25.87 -11.12 -14.82
N ALA A 677 26.50 -11.28 -13.65
CA ALA A 677 25.78 -11.51 -12.40
C ALA A 677 24.97 -10.28 -11.95
N ALA A 678 25.50 -9.08 -12.14
CA ALA A 678 24.80 -7.82 -11.84
C ALA A 678 23.61 -7.58 -12.78
N ASP A 679 23.77 -7.88 -14.07
CA ASP A 679 22.71 -7.77 -15.07
C ASP A 679 21.57 -8.77 -14.78
N LEU A 680 21.92 -10.02 -14.47
CA LEU A 680 20.95 -11.05 -14.06
C LEU A 680 20.18 -10.63 -12.81
N SER A 681 20.86 -10.08 -11.81
CA SER A 681 20.24 -9.58 -10.58
C SER A 681 19.30 -8.39 -10.84
N THR A 682 19.72 -7.44 -11.69
CA THR A 682 18.90 -6.29 -12.08
C THR A 682 17.65 -6.71 -12.85
N LEU A 683 17.79 -7.70 -13.75
CA LEU A 683 16.68 -8.25 -14.52
C LEU A 683 15.68 -9.03 -13.64
N ILE A 684 16.17 -9.79 -12.67
CA ILE A 684 15.33 -10.47 -11.67
C ILE A 684 14.61 -9.46 -10.78
N VAL A 685 15.30 -8.43 -10.25
CA VAL A 685 14.69 -7.36 -9.45
C VAL A 685 13.63 -6.60 -10.24
N GLY A 686 13.94 -6.24 -11.49
CA GLY A 686 12.99 -5.58 -12.39
C GLY A 686 11.77 -6.45 -12.72
N THR A 687 11.94 -7.76 -12.84
CA THR A 687 10.83 -8.71 -13.07
C THR A 687 9.98 -8.91 -11.82
N LEU A 688 10.59 -9.03 -10.64
CA LEU A 688 9.89 -9.13 -9.34
C LEU A 688 9.13 -7.83 -8.99
N HIS A 689 9.67 -6.66 -9.34
CA HIS A 689 8.98 -5.37 -9.21
C HIS A 689 7.79 -5.24 -10.19
N LYS A 690 7.85 -5.88 -11.36
CA LYS A 690 6.69 -5.94 -12.28
C LYS A 690 5.59 -6.87 -11.78
N GLN A 691 5.89 -7.81 -10.89
CA GLN A 691 4.96 -8.82 -10.37
C GLN A 691 4.26 -8.47 -9.04
N THR A 692 4.56 -7.32 -8.42
CA THR A 692 3.96 -6.89 -7.13
C THR A 692 2.73 -5.97 -7.26
N GLU A 693 2.32 -5.61 -8.49
CA GLU A 693 1.05 -4.94 -8.78
C GLU A 693 0.18 -5.83 -9.71
N PRO A 694 -0.91 -6.45 -9.22
CA PRO A 694 -1.73 -7.39 -9.99
C PRO A 694 -2.26 -6.84 -11.33
N TYR A 695 -2.53 -5.53 -11.39
CA TYR A 695 -3.01 -4.87 -12.61
C TYR A 695 -1.92 -4.65 -13.68
N ARG A 696 -0.63 -4.60 -13.31
CA ARG A 696 0.47 -4.56 -14.29
C ARG A 696 0.57 -5.87 -15.06
N VAL A 697 0.23 -6.99 -14.42
CA VAL A 697 0.15 -8.28 -15.10
C VAL A 697 -0.91 -8.20 -16.20
N PHE A 698 -2.10 -7.67 -15.90
CA PHE A 698 -3.15 -7.49 -16.89
C PHE A 698 -2.75 -6.52 -18.01
N GLN A 699 -2.07 -5.41 -17.70
CA GLN A 699 -1.55 -4.47 -18.70
C GLN A 699 -0.49 -5.08 -19.62
N GLY A 700 0.32 -6.00 -19.12
CA GLY A 700 1.41 -6.61 -19.89
C GLY A 700 0.99 -7.83 -20.69
N THR A 701 -0.02 -8.57 -20.25
CA THR A 701 -0.32 -9.89 -20.82
C THR A 701 -1.68 -10.02 -21.49
N TYR A 702 -2.61 -9.07 -21.34
CA TYR A 702 -3.96 -9.21 -21.91
C TYR A 702 -4.03 -8.61 -23.33
N PRO A 703 -5.06 -8.99 -24.13
CA PRO A 703 -5.33 -8.34 -25.41
C PRO A 703 -5.40 -6.82 -25.28
N TYR A 704 -4.89 -6.12 -26.29
CA TYR A 704 -4.66 -4.68 -26.28
C TYR A 704 -5.85 -3.84 -25.77
N PRO A 705 -7.12 -4.07 -26.19
CA PRO A 705 -8.24 -3.31 -25.67
C PRO A 705 -8.36 -3.36 -24.16
N ILE A 706 -8.20 -4.56 -23.57
CA ILE A 706 -8.35 -4.76 -22.14
C ILE A 706 -7.16 -4.17 -21.39
N ALA A 707 -5.94 -4.45 -21.86
CA ALA A 707 -4.71 -3.94 -21.25
C ALA A 707 -4.69 -2.41 -21.22
N ARG A 708 -5.09 -1.75 -22.32
CA ARG A 708 -5.19 -0.29 -22.39
C ARG A 708 -6.31 0.27 -21.50
N ALA A 709 -7.45 -0.41 -21.40
CA ALA A 709 -8.52 0.02 -20.47
C ALA A 709 -8.09 -0.11 -19.00
N VAL A 710 -7.35 -1.17 -18.65
CA VAL A 710 -6.72 -1.32 -17.33
C VAL A 710 -5.69 -0.22 -17.07
N ARG A 711 -4.88 0.15 -18.07
CA ARG A 711 -3.96 1.30 -17.99
C ARG A 711 -4.71 2.60 -17.71
N LYS A 712 -5.77 2.89 -18.46
CA LYS A 712 -6.59 4.09 -18.24
C LYS A 712 -7.13 4.11 -16.80
N PHE A 713 -7.70 3.00 -16.34
CA PHE A 713 -8.18 2.86 -14.97
C PHE A 713 -7.09 3.07 -13.90
N GLN A 714 -5.88 2.53 -14.10
CA GLN A 714 -4.77 2.71 -13.16
C GLN A 714 -4.24 4.15 -13.12
N HIS A 715 -4.23 4.83 -14.26
CA HIS A 715 -3.65 6.17 -14.38
C HIS A 715 -4.64 7.29 -14.03
N SER A 716 -5.95 7.01 -13.95
CA SER A 716 -6.96 7.98 -13.51
C SER A 716 -6.76 8.40 -12.06
N GLN A 717 -6.60 9.71 -11.84
CA GLN A 717 -6.21 10.28 -10.54
C GLN A 717 -7.41 10.75 -9.71
N ASN A 718 -8.51 11.14 -10.35
CA ASN A 718 -9.73 11.60 -9.69
C ASN A 718 -10.71 10.43 -9.47
N PRO A 719 -11.35 10.26 -8.28
CA PRO A 719 -12.36 9.22 -8.04
C PRO A 719 -13.47 9.13 -9.10
N SER A 720 -13.95 10.26 -9.64
CA SER A 720 -14.98 10.26 -10.69
C SER A 720 -14.45 9.73 -12.03
N GLU A 721 -13.26 10.17 -12.41
CA GLU A 721 -12.58 9.71 -13.63
C GLU A 721 -12.21 8.22 -13.51
N LYS A 722 -11.72 7.81 -12.34
CA LYS A 722 -11.37 6.42 -12.05
C LYS A 722 -12.60 5.51 -12.04
N HIS A 723 -13.74 6.01 -11.55
CA HIS A 723 -15.03 5.33 -11.62
C HIS A 723 -15.51 5.15 -13.05
N GLU A 724 -15.45 6.19 -13.89
CA GLU A 724 -15.76 6.11 -15.31
C GLU A 724 -14.82 5.14 -16.05
N ALA A 725 -13.51 5.24 -15.78
CA ALA A 725 -12.50 4.35 -16.36
C ALA A 725 -12.68 2.89 -15.90
N ALA A 726 -13.13 2.63 -14.66
CA ALA A 726 -13.46 1.30 -14.17
C ALA A 726 -14.67 0.71 -14.90
N ILE A 727 -15.71 1.52 -15.15
CA ILE A 727 -16.87 1.10 -15.94
C ILE A 727 -16.45 0.79 -17.36
N GLN A 728 -15.70 1.68 -18.01
CA GLN A 728 -15.21 1.46 -19.37
C GLN A 728 -14.34 0.19 -19.45
N CYS A 729 -13.46 -0.04 -18.49
CA CYS A 729 -12.66 -1.26 -18.40
C CYS A 729 -13.52 -2.53 -18.28
N ALA A 730 -14.62 -2.47 -17.51
CA ALA A 730 -15.57 -3.57 -17.42
C ALA A 730 -16.31 -3.81 -18.75
N GLU A 731 -16.74 -2.75 -19.45
CA GLU A 731 -17.37 -2.87 -20.76
C GLU A 731 -16.43 -3.50 -21.79
N THR A 732 -15.19 -3.02 -21.86
CA THR A 732 -14.16 -3.55 -22.75
C THR A 732 -13.87 -5.01 -22.47
N LEU A 733 -13.78 -5.42 -21.20
CA LEU A 733 -13.59 -6.83 -20.82
C LEU A 733 -14.76 -7.70 -21.29
N ILE A 734 -16.01 -7.26 -21.06
CA ILE A 734 -17.21 -8.02 -21.43
C ILE A 734 -17.32 -8.19 -22.95
N ILE A 735 -17.11 -7.11 -23.71
CA ILE A 735 -17.18 -7.14 -25.18
C ILE A 735 -16.07 -8.05 -25.73
N SER A 736 -14.84 -7.93 -25.20
CA SER A 736 -13.72 -8.78 -25.64
C SER A 736 -13.96 -10.27 -25.35
N LEU A 737 -14.49 -10.62 -24.17
CA LEU A 737 -14.88 -11.99 -23.85
C LEU A 737 -16.00 -12.50 -24.77
N GLY A 738 -16.96 -11.64 -25.11
CA GLY A 738 -18.03 -11.94 -26.04
C GLY A 738 -17.51 -12.24 -27.45
N ILE A 739 -16.61 -11.40 -27.97
CA ILE A 739 -15.94 -11.59 -29.27
C ILE A 739 -15.19 -12.92 -29.31
N VAL A 740 -14.37 -13.19 -28.28
CA VAL A 740 -13.63 -14.47 -28.16
C VAL A 740 -14.61 -15.64 -28.15
N SER A 741 -15.72 -15.53 -27.42
CA SER A 741 -16.74 -16.58 -27.34
C SER A 741 -17.44 -16.83 -28.68
N MET A 742 -17.78 -15.77 -29.43
CA MET A 742 -18.36 -15.89 -30.77
C MET A 742 -17.39 -16.53 -31.76
N ALA A 743 -16.12 -16.09 -31.77
CA ALA A 743 -15.09 -16.65 -32.63
C ALA A 743 -14.81 -18.13 -32.32
N LEU A 744 -14.74 -18.50 -31.04
CA LEU A 744 -14.62 -19.89 -30.62
C LEU A 744 -15.82 -20.73 -31.07
N ALA A 745 -17.05 -20.25 -30.84
CA ALA A 745 -18.25 -20.96 -31.25
C ALA A 745 -18.31 -21.15 -32.78
N ALA A 746 -17.96 -20.12 -33.55
CA ALA A 746 -17.89 -20.19 -35.01
C ALA A 746 -16.86 -21.21 -35.49
N TYR A 747 -15.64 -21.14 -34.95
CA TYR A 747 -14.53 -22.03 -35.30
C TYR A 747 -14.82 -23.50 -34.97
N ARG A 748 -15.62 -23.76 -33.93
CA ARG A 748 -16.05 -25.09 -33.51
C ARG A 748 -17.36 -25.56 -34.17
N GLY A 749 -17.98 -24.76 -35.04
CA GLY A 749 -19.26 -25.10 -35.66
C GLY A 749 -20.46 -25.11 -34.71
N ARG A 750 -20.38 -24.37 -33.60
CA ARG A 750 -21.40 -24.28 -32.54
C ARG A 750 -22.32 -23.05 -32.70
N LYS A 751 -22.70 -22.72 -33.94
CA LYS A 751 -23.52 -21.53 -34.25
C LYS A 751 -24.95 -21.60 -33.67
N ASN A 752 -25.46 -22.81 -33.40
CA ASN A 752 -26.87 -23.07 -33.03
C ASN A 752 -27.21 -22.83 -31.55
N LEU A 753 -26.36 -22.16 -30.77
CA LEU A 753 -26.66 -21.86 -29.36
C LEU A 753 -27.70 -20.73 -29.27
N ASP A 754 -28.73 -20.90 -28.43
CA ASP A 754 -29.83 -19.94 -28.28
C ASP A 754 -29.37 -18.49 -28.02
N GLU A 755 -28.32 -18.31 -27.20
CA GLU A 755 -27.80 -16.95 -26.92
C GLU A 755 -27.05 -16.34 -28.11
N ILE A 756 -26.49 -17.14 -29.01
CA ILE A 756 -25.90 -16.65 -30.28
C ILE A 756 -27.02 -16.19 -31.21
N ALA A 757 -28.11 -16.95 -31.32
CA ALA A 757 -29.28 -16.55 -32.10
C ALA A 757 -29.89 -15.23 -31.59
N LYS A 758 -30.03 -15.08 -30.27
CA LYS A 758 -30.51 -13.82 -29.65
C LYS A 758 -29.53 -12.65 -29.84
N TRP A 759 -28.23 -12.92 -29.91
CA TRP A 759 -27.23 -11.91 -30.23
C TRP A 759 -27.38 -11.44 -31.68
N MET A 760 -27.55 -12.37 -32.62
CA MET A 760 -27.80 -12.06 -34.03
C MET A 760 -29.09 -11.26 -34.24
N GLU A 761 -30.18 -11.62 -33.57
CA GLU A 761 -31.45 -10.86 -33.62
C GLU A 761 -31.25 -9.42 -33.13
N ALA A 762 -30.43 -9.21 -32.09
CA ALA A 762 -30.12 -7.88 -31.58
C ALA A 762 -29.31 -7.04 -32.58
N VAL A 763 -28.31 -7.65 -33.24
CA VAL A 763 -27.54 -7.00 -34.32
C VAL A 763 -28.46 -6.59 -35.47
N ASN A 764 -29.42 -7.43 -35.85
CA ASN A 764 -30.37 -7.13 -36.94
C ASN A 764 -31.45 -6.10 -36.61
N SER A 765 -31.58 -5.69 -35.34
CA SER A 765 -32.69 -4.85 -34.88
C SER A 765 -32.24 -3.57 -34.19
N THR A 766 -31.82 -3.66 -32.92
CA THR A 766 -31.76 -2.54 -31.98
C THR A 766 -30.34 -2.25 -31.46
N GLY A 767 -29.36 -3.06 -31.86
CA GLY A 767 -27.99 -3.00 -31.36
C GLY A 767 -27.74 -3.97 -30.21
N VAL A 768 -26.48 -4.39 -30.03
CA VAL A 768 -26.13 -5.40 -29.03
C VAL A 768 -25.94 -4.80 -27.63
N SER A 769 -26.76 -5.24 -26.68
CA SER A 769 -26.57 -4.86 -25.27
C SER A 769 -25.39 -5.61 -24.63
N ILE A 770 -24.74 -4.98 -23.64
CA ILE A 770 -23.64 -5.63 -22.88
C ILE A 770 -24.11 -6.90 -22.17
N GLY A 771 -25.35 -6.93 -21.66
CA GLY A 771 -25.91 -8.15 -21.06
C GLY A 771 -25.98 -9.33 -22.05
N ARG A 772 -26.19 -9.06 -23.34
CA ARG A 772 -26.22 -10.08 -24.38
C ARG A 772 -24.83 -10.70 -24.60
N TRP A 773 -23.77 -9.91 -24.54
CA TRP A 773 -22.38 -10.41 -24.59
C TRP A 773 -22.05 -11.35 -23.41
N VAL A 774 -22.54 -11.05 -22.21
CA VAL A 774 -22.41 -11.94 -21.05
C VAL A 774 -23.20 -13.25 -21.26
N GLY A 775 -24.39 -13.17 -21.85
CA GLY A 775 -25.22 -14.33 -22.22
C GLY A 775 -24.49 -15.29 -23.18
N VAL A 776 -23.90 -14.74 -24.25
CA VAL A 776 -23.08 -15.51 -25.20
C VAL A 776 -21.89 -16.16 -24.49
N THR A 777 -21.13 -15.39 -23.71
CA THR A 777 -19.96 -15.90 -22.97
C THR A 777 -20.32 -17.08 -22.06
N ARG A 778 -21.46 -16.99 -21.37
CA ARG A 778 -22.00 -18.08 -20.54
C ARG A 778 -22.40 -19.29 -21.37
N ALA A 779 -23.13 -19.10 -22.46
CA ALA A 779 -23.62 -20.21 -23.28
C ALA A 779 -22.47 -20.98 -23.91
N VAL A 780 -21.50 -20.29 -24.50
CA VAL A 780 -20.31 -20.89 -25.11
C VAL A 780 -19.43 -21.55 -24.04
N GLY A 781 -19.23 -20.91 -22.88
CA GLY A 781 -18.49 -21.52 -21.78
C GLY A 781 -19.15 -22.79 -21.23
N ASN A 782 -20.49 -22.82 -21.14
CA ASN A 782 -21.24 -24.02 -20.76
C ASN A 782 -21.10 -25.14 -21.80
N ASP A 783 -21.17 -24.80 -23.09
CA ASP A 783 -21.00 -25.75 -24.19
C ASP A 783 -19.58 -26.34 -24.22
N ALA A 784 -18.55 -25.49 -24.05
CA ALA A 784 -17.15 -25.90 -23.94
C ALA A 784 -16.93 -26.89 -22.79
N ARG A 785 -17.55 -26.66 -21.62
CA ARG A 785 -17.49 -27.62 -20.50
C ARG A 785 -18.16 -28.95 -20.83
N LYS A 786 -19.35 -28.93 -21.43
CA LYS A 786 -20.07 -30.15 -21.81
C LYS A 786 -19.32 -30.96 -22.86
N SER A 787 -18.59 -30.28 -23.73
CA SER A 787 -17.81 -30.88 -24.81
C SER A 787 -16.39 -31.29 -24.38
N GLY A 788 -15.96 -30.99 -23.15
CA GLY A 788 -14.62 -31.32 -22.65
C GLY A 788 -13.49 -30.44 -23.23
N GLU A 789 -13.81 -29.25 -23.74
CA GLU A 789 -12.85 -28.34 -24.36
C GLU A 789 -12.09 -27.50 -23.29
N GLU A 790 -11.24 -28.16 -22.50
CA GLU A 790 -10.48 -27.52 -21.41
C GLU A 790 -9.41 -26.54 -21.91
N ALA A 791 -8.88 -26.77 -23.12
CA ALA A 791 -7.73 -26.07 -23.67
C ALA A 791 -7.92 -24.56 -23.90
N THR A 792 -9.17 -24.09 -24.00
CA THR A 792 -9.48 -22.67 -24.22
C THR A 792 -9.58 -21.89 -22.91
N GLY A 793 -9.65 -22.56 -21.76
CA GLY A 793 -9.83 -21.92 -20.44
C GLY A 793 -11.20 -21.27 -20.19
N LEU A 794 -11.99 -21.01 -21.23
CA LEU A 794 -13.31 -20.38 -21.14
C LEU A 794 -14.32 -21.25 -20.35
N GLY A 795 -14.28 -22.57 -20.55
CA GLY A 795 -15.13 -23.51 -19.83
C GLY A 795 -14.90 -23.45 -18.31
N HIS A 796 -13.63 -23.47 -17.89
CA HIS A 796 -13.24 -23.36 -16.48
C HIS A 796 -13.57 -21.98 -15.91
N ALA A 797 -13.25 -20.90 -16.63
CA ALA A 797 -13.50 -19.53 -16.20
C ALA A 797 -14.98 -19.23 -15.91
N THR A 798 -15.89 -19.83 -16.69
CA THR A 798 -17.35 -19.64 -16.57
C THR A 798 -18.04 -20.69 -15.68
N ALA A 799 -17.29 -21.55 -14.99
CA ALA A 799 -17.87 -22.57 -14.12
C ALA A 799 -18.55 -21.97 -12.88
N THR A 800 -19.70 -22.53 -12.49
CA THR A 800 -20.45 -22.09 -11.32
C THR A 800 -19.67 -22.44 -10.04
N LYS A 801 -19.29 -21.46 -9.22
CA LYS A 801 -18.63 -21.71 -7.92
C LYS A 801 -19.66 -21.69 -6.78
N LYS A 802 -19.39 -22.43 -5.70
CA LYS A 802 -20.24 -22.48 -4.50
C LYS A 802 -20.44 -21.07 -3.93
N GLY A 803 -21.68 -20.74 -3.53
CA GLY A 803 -22.03 -19.45 -2.93
C GLY A 803 -22.32 -18.31 -3.91
N GLY A 804 -22.62 -18.61 -5.18
CA GLY A 804 -23.02 -17.59 -6.16
C GLY A 804 -21.88 -16.69 -6.66
N LYS A 805 -20.63 -17.17 -6.58
CA LYS A 805 -19.41 -16.47 -6.99
C LYS A 805 -18.88 -17.02 -8.31
N GLY A 806 -18.09 -16.23 -9.05
CA GLY A 806 -17.44 -16.64 -10.30
C GLY A 806 -17.58 -15.61 -11.42
N LEU A 807 -16.85 -15.80 -12.53
CA LEU A 807 -16.77 -14.81 -13.62
C LEU A 807 -18.13 -14.29 -14.05
N ILE A 808 -19.07 -15.19 -14.36
CA ILE A 808 -20.39 -14.82 -14.85
C ILE A 808 -21.16 -13.96 -13.84
N ALA A 809 -21.09 -14.27 -12.55
CA ALA A 809 -21.75 -13.49 -11.51
C ALA A 809 -21.11 -12.10 -11.35
N ASP A 810 -19.78 -12.02 -11.44
CA ASP A 810 -19.05 -10.75 -11.41
C ASP A 810 -19.41 -9.88 -12.63
N LEU A 811 -19.48 -10.47 -13.83
CA LEU A 811 -19.88 -9.76 -15.06
C LEU A 811 -21.33 -9.27 -14.98
N GLU A 812 -22.27 -10.09 -14.49
CA GLU A 812 -23.66 -9.67 -14.30
C GLU A 812 -23.79 -8.52 -13.29
N ALA A 813 -23.01 -8.56 -12.20
CA ALA A 813 -22.97 -7.49 -11.22
C ALA A 813 -22.42 -6.18 -11.83
N LEU A 814 -21.38 -6.27 -12.65
CA LEU A 814 -20.82 -5.12 -13.39
C LEU A 814 -21.84 -4.53 -14.37
N VAL A 815 -22.56 -5.38 -15.12
CA VAL A 815 -23.65 -4.93 -16.03
C VAL A 815 -24.75 -4.20 -15.26
N ASN A 816 -25.17 -4.73 -14.11
CA ASN A 816 -26.20 -4.11 -13.29
C ASN A 816 -25.76 -2.74 -12.76
N MET A 817 -24.51 -2.60 -12.30
CA MET A 817 -23.98 -1.32 -11.83
C MET A 817 -23.90 -0.30 -12.97
N ARG A 818 -23.38 -0.71 -14.12
CA ARG A 818 -23.30 0.14 -15.32
C ARG A 818 -24.68 0.59 -15.80
N ASN A 819 -25.66 -0.31 -15.87
CA ASN A 819 -27.01 0.05 -16.30
C ASN A 819 -27.68 1.03 -15.33
N LYS A 820 -27.49 0.83 -14.01
CA LYS A 820 -28.00 1.76 -12.99
C LYS A 820 -27.47 3.19 -13.21
N ILE A 821 -26.19 3.32 -13.56
CA ILE A 821 -25.55 4.61 -13.87
C ILE A 821 -26.15 5.22 -15.14
N ARG A 822 -26.26 4.43 -16.23
CA ARG A 822 -26.79 4.90 -17.52
C ARG A 822 -28.27 5.36 -17.44
N HIS A 823 -29.05 4.80 -16.53
CA HIS A 823 -30.45 5.19 -16.29
C HIS A 823 -30.61 6.35 -15.28
N GLY A 824 -29.54 7.09 -14.98
CA GLY A 824 -29.58 8.27 -14.11
C GLY A 824 -29.57 7.97 -12.61
N GLY A 825 -29.47 6.70 -12.20
CA GLY A 825 -29.32 6.28 -10.80
C GLY A 825 -27.86 6.09 -10.37
N GLY A 826 -26.93 6.78 -11.03
CA GLY A 826 -25.51 6.78 -10.71
C GLY A 826 -25.22 7.49 -9.39
N PRO A 827 -24.01 7.33 -8.84
CA PRO A 827 -23.60 8.06 -7.66
C PRO A 827 -23.60 9.58 -7.93
N HIS A 828 -24.24 10.36 -7.05
CA HIS A 828 -24.38 11.81 -7.17
C HIS A 828 -23.49 12.59 -6.19
N THR A 829 -23.04 11.92 -5.12
CA THR A 829 -22.12 12.48 -4.12
C THR A 829 -20.76 11.79 -4.17
N ARG A 830 -19.72 12.47 -3.69
CA ARG A 830 -18.37 11.89 -3.62
C ARG A 830 -18.32 10.58 -2.81
N ALA A 831 -19.03 10.51 -1.70
CA ALA A 831 -19.12 9.28 -0.88
C ALA A 831 -19.80 8.12 -1.65
N GLU A 832 -20.81 8.41 -2.46
CA GLU A 832 -21.44 7.41 -3.32
C GLU A 832 -20.52 6.97 -4.46
N VAL A 833 -19.73 7.89 -5.04
CA VAL A 833 -18.72 7.58 -6.07
C VAL A 833 -17.65 6.67 -5.48
N GLU A 834 -17.10 7.00 -4.32
CA GLU A 834 -16.07 6.20 -3.64
C GLU A 834 -16.60 4.82 -3.20
N ALA A 835 -17.82 4.75 -2.66
CA ALA A 835 -18.45 3.47 -2.30
C ALA A 835 -18.76 2.61 -3.53
N SER A 836 -19.26 3.23 -4.61
CA SER A 836 -19.48 2.54 -5.89
C SER A 836 -18.17 2.10 -6.51
N LEU A 837 -17.11 2.91 -6.43
CA LEU A 837 -15.78 2.62 -6.96
C LEU A 837 -15.17 1.43 -6.22
N ALA A 838 -15.18 1.40 -4.88
CA ALA A 838 -14.64 0.27 -4.12
C ALA A 838 -15.30 -1.08 -4.51
N LYS A 839 -16.62 -1.06 -4.75
CA LYS A 839 -17.35 -2.25 -5.22
C LYS A 839 -17.01 -2.59 -6.68
N LEU A 840 -16.89 -1.60 -7.56
CA LEU A 840 -16.48 -1.78 -8.96
C LEU A 840 -15.06 -2.34 -9.06
N GLU A 841 -14.10 -1.81 -8.30
CA GLU A 841 -12.70 -2.28 -8.28
C GLU A 841 -12.62 -3.75 -7.86
N THR A 842 -13.37 -4.14 -6.82
CA THR A 842 -13.43 -5.54 -6.36
C THR A 842 -14.00 -6.46 -7.45
N LEU A 843 -15.13 -6.09 -8.05
CA LEU A 843 -15.76 -6.88 -9.11
C LEU A 843 -14.89 -6.95 -10.37
N LEU A 844 -14.31 -5.82 -10.78
CA LEU A 844 -13.43 -5.71 -11.94
C LEU A 844 -12.16 -6.55 -11.74
N PHE A 845 -11.54 -6.47 -10.57
CA PHE A 845 -10.36 -7.26 -10.24
C PHE A 845 -10.66 -8.77 -10.30
N ASN A 846 -11.78 -9.20 -9.70
CA ASN A 846 -12.20 -10.60 -9.73
C ASN A 846 -12.50 -11.07 -11.16
N ALA A 847 -13.22 -10.25 -11.95
CA ALA A 847 -13.53 -10.57 -13.34
C ALA A 847 -12.24 -10.69 -14.19
N LEU A 848 -11.31 -9.73 -14.08
CA LEU A 848 -10.01 -9.78 -14.76
C LEU A 848 -9.24 -11.04 -14.37
N THR A 849 -9.19 -11.36 -13.08
CA THR A 849 -8.50 -12.55 -12.56
C THR A 849 -9.12 -13.84 -13.09
N HIS A 850 -10.45 -13.95 -13.09
CA HIS A 850 -11.14 -15.13 -13.63
C HIS A 850 -11.00 -15.25 -15.16
N SER A 851 -10.69 -14.15 -15.85
CA SER A 851 -10.42 -14.12 -17.30
C SER A 851 -8.93 -14.31 -17.66
N ALA A 852 -8.09 -14.80 -16.74
CA ALA A 852 -6.65 -14.99 -16.97
C ALA A 852 -6.28 -15.88 -18.17
N PHE A 853 -7.20 -16.73 -18.66
CA PHE A 853 -6.99 -17.50 -19.88
C PHE A 853 -6.77 -16.61 -21.12
N LEU A 854 -7.28 -15.38 -21.13
CA LEU A 854 -7.08 -14.41 -22.21
C LEU A 854 -5.60 -14.05 -22.39
N ALA A 855 -4.80 -14.12 -21.32
CA ALA A 855 -3.35 -13.87 -21.42
C ALA A 855 -2.61 -14.91 -22.28
N LYS A 856 -3.25 -16.06 -22.51
CA LYS A 856 -2.72 -17.16 -23.32
C LYS A 856 -3.28 -17.19 -24.75
N MET A 857 -4.20 -16.27 -25.08
CA MET A 857 -4.82 -16.12 -26.38
C MET A 857 -4.23 -14.91 -27.09
N LYS A 858 -3.22 -15.13 -27.94
CA LYS A 858 -2.51 -14.04 -28.62
C LYS A 858 -3.36 -13.49 -29.76
N TRP A 859 -3.70 -12.20 -29.71
CA TRP A 859 -4.41 -11.52 -30.80
C TRP A 859 -3.39 -11.03 -31.81
N ILE A 860 -3.54 -11.42 -33.07
CA ILE A 860 -2.58 -11.12 -34.13
C ILE A 860 -3.30 -10.56 -35.34
N TYR A 861 -2.81 -9.43 -35.84
CA TYR A 861 -3.23 -8.84 -37.11
C TYR A 861 -2.22 -9.22 -38.20
N THR A 862 -2.65 -9.96 -39.21
CA THR A 862 -1.75 -10.48 -40.26
C THR A 862 -1.46 -9.41 -41.32
N ASP A 863 -0.21 -9.30 -41.76
CA ASP A 863 0.20 -8.36 -42.83
C ASP A 863 0.55 -9.07 -44.14
N ARG A 864 1.28 -10.18 -44.05
CA ARG A 864 1.83 -10.92 -45.19
C ARG A 864 1.83 -12.41 -44.94
N LEU A 865 1.54 -13.14 -46.01
CA LEU A 865 1.61 -14.59 -46.10
C LEU A 865 2.63 -15.00 -47.15
N SER A 866 3.52 -15.93 -46.80
CA SER A 866 4.52 -16.49 -47.72
C SER A 866 4.55 -18.01 -47.63
N TRP A 867 4.37 -18.70 -48.77
CA TRP A 867 4.53 -20.14 -48.83
C TRP A 867 6.01 -20.53 -48.68
N GLN A 868 6.30 -21.49 -47.80
CA GLN A 868 7.65 -22.02 -47.57
C GLN A 868 7.74 -23.44 -48.16
N PRO A 869 8.32 -23.62 -49.37
CA PRO A 869 8.35 -24.92 -50.03
C PRO A 869 9.11 -26.01 -49.24
N ALA A 870 10.13 -25.61 -48.47
CA ALA A 870 10.97 -26.52 -47.70
C ALA A 870 10.22 -27.15 -46.50
N SER A 871 9.43 -26.37 -45.78
CA SER A 871 8.66 -26.85 -44.63
C SER A 871 7.23 -27.27 -45.00
N LYS A 872 6.78 -27.01 -46.23
CA LYS A 872 5.39 -27.16 -46.69
C LYS A 872 4.39 -26.43 -45.77
N ARG A 873 4.79 -25.27 -45.26
CA ARG A 873 3.96 -24.42 -44.38
C ARG A 873 3.89 -23.00 -44.94
N TYR A 874 2.90 -22.26 -44.48
CA TYR A 874 2.79 -20.83 -44.75
C TYR A 874 3.43 -20.08 -43.60
N ARG A 875 4.42 -19.24 -43.89
CA ARG A 875 4.96 -18.28 -42.94
C ARG A 875 4.13 -17.01 -42.99
N ILE A 876 3.58 -16.66 -41.85
CA ILE A 876 2.76 -15.49 -41.63
C ILE A 876 3.58 -14.49 -40.82
N SER A 877 3.58 -13.24 -41.28
CA SER A 877 3.99 -12.10 -40.47
C SER A 877 2.77 -11.27 -40.09
N GLY A 878 2.88 -10.54 -38.98
CA GLY A 878 1.80 -9.72 -38.48
C GLY A 878 2.21 -8.95 -37.23
N LEU A 879 1.24 -8.27 -36.62
CA LEU A 879 1.39 -7.47 -35.42
C LEU A 879 0.70 -8.18 -34.25
N LEU A 880 1.37 -8.23 -33.10
CA LEU A 880 0.85 -8.81 -31.86
C LEU A 880 0.09 -7.73 -31.07
N LEU A 881 -1.24 -7.85 -31.02
CA LEU A 881 -2.14 -6.91 -30.35
C LEU A 881 -2.33 -7.30 -28.87
N MET A 882 -1.22 -7.38 -28.15
CA MET A 882 -1.16 -7.68 -26.71
C MET A 882 -0.45 -6.54 -25.98
N GLY A 883 -0.77 -6.34 -24.70
CA GLY A 883 -0.18 -5.26 -23.91
C GLY A 883 -0.90 -3.92 -24.06
N ASP A 884 -0.47 -2.88 -23.35
CA ASP A 884 -1.18 -1.59 -23.26
C ASP A 884 -0.60 -0.48 -24.17
N HIS A 885 0.34 -0.84 -25.05
CA HIS A 885 1.02 0.08 -25.95
C HIS A 885 0.41 0.03 -27.38
N PRO A 886 0.20 1.18 -28.05
CA PRO A 886 -0.36 1.21 -29.41
C PRO A 886 0.62 0.72 -30.49
N ASP A 887 1.93 0.73 -30.21
CA ASP A 887 2.93 0.18 -31.11
C ASP A 887 3.04 -1.34 -30.89
N PHE A 888 2.43 -2.11 -31.78
CA PHE A 888 2.38 -3.57 -31.70
C PHE A 888 3.70 -4.22 -32.16
N GLU A 889 4.13 -5.24 -31.43
CA GLU A 889 5.34 -5.99 -31.78
C GLU A 889 5.12 -6.84 -33.04
N PRO A 890 6.07 -6.87 -33.98
CA PRO A 890 6.02 -7.81 -35.09
C PRO A 890 6.09 -9.26 -34.59
N ASN A 891 5.21 -10.12 -35.08
CA ASN A 891 5.19 -11.54 -34.76
C ASN A 891 5.16 -12.37 -36.04
N ASN A 892 5.99 -13.42 -36.08
CA ASN A 892 6.02 -14.39 -37.17
C ASN A 892 5.62 -15.77 -36.65
N PHE A 893 4.76 -16.47 -37.38
CA PHE A 893 4.38 -17.85 -37.08
C PHE A 893 4.13 -18.64 -38.36
N GLU A 894 4.12 -19.97 -38.27
CA GLU A 894 3.88 -20.83 -39.42
C GLU A 894 2.57 -21.61 -39.27
N THR A 895 1.81 -21.73 -40.35
CA THR A 895 0.53 -22.47 -40.38
C THR A 895 0.57 -23.57 -41.44
N SER A 896 -0.20 -24.64 -41.22
CA SER A 896 -0.36 -25.72 -42.21
C SER A 896 -1.37 -25.37 -43.31
N LYS A 897 -2.25 -24.40 -43.05
CA LYS A 897 -3.28 -23.92 -43.98
C LYS A 897 -3.06 -22.43 -44.28
N PRO A 898 -3.37 -21.96 -45.50
CA PRO A 898 -3.32 -20.53 -45.78
C PRO A 898 -4.37 -19.80 -44.93
N ILE A 899 -4.03 -18.59 -44.49
CA ILE A 899 -4.93 -17.67 -43.79
C ILE A 899 -4.92 -16.32 -44.50
N ALA A 900 -5.97 -15.52 -44.35
CA ALA A 900 -6.05 -14.24 -45.04
C ALA A 900 -5.08 -13.21 -44.43
N ASP A 901 -4.54 -12.34 -45.28
CA ASP A 901 -3.84 -11.13 -44.86
C ASP A 901 -4.85 -10.06 -44.41
N ASN A 902 -4.35 -9.04 -43.73
CA ASN A 902 -5.11 -7.90 -43.21
C ASN A 902 -6.30 -8.31 -42.30
N ASN A 903 -6.15 -9.43 -41.59
CA ASN A 903 -7.20 -10.01 -40.77
C ASN A 903 -6.71 -10.29 -39.34
N LEU A 904 -7.66 -10.33 -38.42
CA LEU A 904 -7.40 -10.52 -37.01
C LEU A 904 -7.66 -11.98 -36.61
N TYR A 905 -6.72 -12.57 -35.87
CA TYR A 905 -6.75 -13.96 -35.43
C TYR A 905 -6.40 -14.08 -33.94
N ILE A 906 -6.94 -15.12 -33.29
CA ILE A 906 -6.45 -15.61 -32.00
C ILE A 906 -5.54 -16.81 -32.27
N LEU A 907 -4.31 -16.76 -31.74
CA LEU A 907 -3.47 -17.94 -31.58
C LEU A 907 -3.63 -18.51 -30.18
N THR A 908 -4.02 -19.78 -30.09
CA THR A 908 -4.14 -20.51 -28.82
C THR A 908 -2.81 -21.19 -28.46
N GLN A 909 -2.69 -21.70 -27.22
CA GLN A 909 -1.51 -22.49 -26.81
C GLN A 909 -1.35 -23.81 -27.56
N GLN A 910 -2.37 -24.25 -28.29
CA GLN A 910 -2.35 -25.44 -29.13
C GLN A 910 -2.06 -25.12 -30.61
N ASP A 911 -1.55 -23.91 -30.88
CA ASP A 911 -1.25 -23.39 -32.21
C ASP A 911 -2.48 -23.35 -33.14
N GLU A 912 -3.69 -23.30 -32.58
CA GLU A 912 -4.89 -23.09 -33.38
C GLU A 912 -4.99 -21.62 -33.79
N VAL A 913 -5.38 -21.40 -35.04
CA VAL A 913 -5.52 -20.07 -35.64
C VAL A 913 -7.00 -19.79 -35.84
N ILE A 914 -7.57 -19.01 -34.93
CA ILE A 914 -9.01 -18.78 -34.86
C ILE A 914 -9.32 -17.40 -35.44
N PRO A 915 -10.10 -17.29 -36.53
CA PRO A 915 -10.45 -16.00 -37.11
C PRO A 915 -11.36 -15.22 -36.17
N LEU A 916 -11.07 -13.92 -35.99
CA LEU A 916 -11.94 -13.00 -35.26
C LEU A 916 -12.99 -12.36 -36.16
N LEU A 917 -12.80 -12.37 -37.48
CA LEU A 917 -13.81 -11.96 -38.46
C LEU A 917 -14.99 -12.95 -38.46
N PRO A 918 -16.26 -12.51 -38.53
CA PRO A 918 -16.75 -11.13 -38.67
C PRO A 918 -17.00 -10.39 -37.34
N PHE A 919 -16.59 -10.94 -36.20
CA PHE A 919 -16.92 -10.41 -34.87
C PHE A 919 -16.01 -9.29 -34.41
N CYS A 920 -14.80 -9.17 -34.96
CA CYS A 920 -13.89 -8.07 -34.70
C CYS A 920 -12.94 -7.80 -35.86
N THR A 921 -12.67 -6.52 -36.14
CA THR A 921 -11.71 -6.07 -37.15
C THR A 921 -10.89 -4.89 -36.64
N LEU A 922 -9.68 -4.71 -37.19
CA LEU A 922 -8.83 -3.54 -36.94
C LEU A 922 -8.96 -2.60 -38.14
N ALA A 923 -9.36 -1.35 -37.88
CA ALA A 923 -9.50 -0.33 -38.93
C ALA A 923 -9.11 1.05 -38.40
N ASP A 924 -8.72 1.95 -39.30
CA ASP A 924 -8.46 3.35 -38.92
C ASP A 924 -9.77 4.08 -38.62
N CYS A 925 -9.79 4.76 -37.49
CA CYS A 925 -10.90 5.60 -37.08
C CYS A 925 -11.13 6.76 -38.08
N PRO A 926 -12.33 6.92 -38.65
CA PRO A 926 -12.58 7.96 -39.64
C PRO A 926 -12.51 9.39 -39.07
N ILE A 927 -12.69 9.52 -37.75
CA ILE A 927 -12.67 10.81 -37.03
C ILE A 927 -11.24 11.15 -36.56
N CYS A 928 -10.53 10.14 -36.06
CA CYS A 928 -9.33 10.32 -35.28
C CYS A 928 -8.06 9.78 -35.95
N LEU A 929 -8.21 9.07 -37.07
CA LEU A 929 -7.13 8.53 -37.92
C LEU A 929 -6.14 7.63 -37.17
N VAL A 930 -6.60 7.01 -36.09
CA VAL A 930 -5.84 6.05 -35.28
C VAL A 930 -6.47 4.66 -35.46
N PRO A 931 -5.66 3.59 -35.58
CA PRO A 931 -6.19 2.23 -35.66
C PRO A 931 -6.94 1.86 -34.38
N GLU A 932 -8.19 1.46 -34.53
CA GLU A 932 -9.07 1.01 -33.45
C GLU A 932 -9.64 -0.39 -33.78
N LEU A 933 -9.93 -1.16 -32.72
CA LEU A 933 -10.63 -2.44 -32.86
C LEU A 933 -12.13 -2.21 -32.83
N TYR A 934 -12.81 -2.73 -33.84
CA TYR A 934 -14.24 -2.55 -34.08
C TYR A 934 -14.98 -3.86 -33.95
N TYR A 935 -16.20 -3.82 -33.41
CA TYR A 935 -17.12 -4.95 -33.35
C TYR A 935 -18.47 -4.56 -33.99
N PRO A 936 -19.23 -5.51 -34.57
CA PRO A 936 -20.53 -5.23 -35.15
C PRO A 936 -21.56 -4.90 -34.06
N ASP A 937 -22.15 -3.71 -34.16
CA ASP A 937 -23.21 -3.29 -33.25
C ASP A 937 -24.59 -3.49 -33.88
N GLN A 938 -24.79 -3.04 -35.12
CA GLN A 938 -26.07 -3.11 -35.82
C GLN A 938 -25.90 -3.32 -37.32
N ILE A 939 -26.69 -4.21 -37.92
CA ILE A 939 -26.81 -4.33 -39.37
C ILE A 939 -27.77 -3.26 -39.89
N THR A 940 -27.34 -2.54 -40.92
CA THR A 940 -28.18 -1.63 -41.71
C THR A 940 -28.50 -2.27 -43.07
N LYS A 941 -29.14 -1.55 -44.00
CA LYS A 941 -29.69 -2.13 -45.24
C LYS A 941 -28.69 -2.97 -46.05
N SER A 942 -27.44 -2.50 -46.19
CA SER A 942 -26.39 -3.17 -46.98
C SER A 942 -25.00 -3.09 -46.35
N THR A 943 -24.89 -2.63 -45.10
CA THR A 943 -23.62 -2.47 -44.38
C THR A 943 -23.83 -2.78 -42.90
N ALA A 944 -22.77 -3.16 -42.20
CA ALA A 944 -22.77 -3.33 -40.75
C ALA A 944 -22.18 -2.08 -40.09
N ARG A 945 -22.93 -1.45 -39.18
CA ARG A 945 -22.43 -0.41 -38.30
C ARG A 945 -21.60 -1.04 -37.19
N LEU A 946 -20.34 -0.68 -37.16
CA LEU A 946 -19.37 -1.13 -36.18
C LEU A 946 -19.18 -0.06 -35.11
N LYS A 947 -18.85 -0.48 -33.89
CA LYS A 947 -18.44 0.41 -32.80
C LYS A 947 -17.03 0.08 -32.34
N SER A 948 -16.22 1.09 -32.06
CA SER A 948 -14.89 0.83 -31.51
C SER A 948 -14.96 0.44 -30.04
N ILE A 949 -14.17 -0.58 -29.69
CA ILE A 949 -14.07 -1.11 -28.32
C ILE A 949 -13.51 -0.06 -27.36
N ASP A 950 -12.67 0.86 -27.86
CA ASP A 950 -11.94 1.84 -27.07
C ASP A 950 -12.74 3.12 -26.85
N ARG A 951 -13.21 3.78 -27.92
CA ARG A 951 -13.80 5.14 -27.83
C ARG A 951 -15.28 5.19 -28.20
N GLY A 952 -15.86 4.09 -28.65
CA GLY A 952 -17.25 4.03 -29.08
C GLY A 952 -17.52 4.76 -30.40
N HIS A 953 -16.48 5.01 -31.20
CA HIS A 953 -16.63 5.62 -32.52
C HIS A 953 -17.31 4.64 -33.48
N GLU A 954 -18.03 5.16 -34.46
CA GLU A 954 -18.79 4.35 -35.41
C GLU A 954 -18.12 4.32 -36.79
N LEU A 955 -18.19 3.16 -37.45
CA LEU A 955 -17.71 2.93 -38.82
C LEU A 955 -18.68 1.98 -39.52
N ASP A 956 -19.00 2.21 -40.79
CA ASP A 956 -19.79 1.26 -41.59
C ASP A 956 -18.87 0.33 -42.40
N SER A 957 -19.21 -0.96 -42.48
CA SER A 957 -18.43 -1.97 -43.20
C SER A 957 -19.31 -2.94 -44.00
N GLU A 958 -19.06 -3.04 -45.31
CA GLU A 958 -19.66 -4.05 -46.20
C GLU A 958 -19.05 -5.44 -45.93
N THR A 959 -17.74 -5.53 -45.72
CA THR A 959 -17.05 -6.81 -45.45
C THR A 959 -17.57 -7.52 -44.20
N ILE A 960 -17.85 -6.77 -43.12
CA ILE A 960 -18.43 -7.35 -41.91
C ILE A 960 -19.90 -7.75 -42.13
N PHE A 961 -20.65 -6.99 -42.94
CA PHE A 961 -22.02 -7.36 -43.30
C PHE A 961 -22.07 -8.68 -44.07
N ASP A 962 -21.21 -8.85 -45.08
CA ASP A 962 -21.12 -10.08 -45.86
C ASP A 962 -20.70 -11.26 -44.98
N GLY A 963 -19.67 -11.06 -44.14
CA GLY A 963 -19.20 -12.10 -43.23
C GLY A 963 -20.23 -12.48 -42.16
N LEU A 964 -21.02 -11.54 -41.65
CA LEU A 964 -22.15 -11.85 -40.76
C LEU A 964 -23.28 -12.56 -41.51
N SER A 965 -23.50 -12.23 -42.77
CA SER A 965 -24.50 -12.90 -43.61
C SER A 965 -24.11 -14.35 -43.91
N GLU A 966 -22.85 -14.60 -44.24
CA GLU A 966 -22.29 -15.97 -44.37
C GLU A 966 -22.27 -16.71 -43.01
N PHE A 967 -22.13 -15.99 -41.90
CA PHE A 967 -22.27 -16.61 -40.60
C PHE A 967 -23.72 -17.06 -40.32
N MET A 968 -24.73 -16.37 -40.87
CA MET A 968 -26.15 -16.69 -40.74
C MET A 968 -26.61 -17.85 -41.64
N GLU A 969 -26.02 -17.97 -42.83
CA GLU A 969 -26.19 -19.13 -43.72
C GLU A 969 -25.50 -20.39 -43.15
#